data_AF-A0A497S0T9-F1
#
_entry.id   AF-A0A497S0T9-F1
#
_cell.length_a   1.000
_cell.length_b   1.000
_cell.length_c   1.000
_cell.angle_alpha   90.00
_cell.angle_beta   90.00
_cell.angle_gamma   90.00
#
_symmetry.space_group_name_H-M   'P 1'
#
loop_
_entity.id
_entity.type
_entity.pdbx_description
1 polymer ?
#
loop_
_entity_poly.entity_id
_entity_poly.type
_entity_poly.pdbx_seq_one_letter_code
_entity_poly.pdbx_strand_id
1 'polypeptide(L)'
;MATILGGDITVVYFNDNRGKFLYWSGSSSGTRTMNEVYSAMATLLDESTTIDDGSCMSAETPTEYTIGKIDAGDNDPWYITFDCMEHITGGALQTSGWERSTGTNTGIVIAPVTASSNNIVDTDRGKDIVHADGDSGTLLEVIDTGGATDYIVIRPDSNEAANDFDSTSGNLTCNGHTAPQNAEATTGEMVWANLYSIGTIAGDTHIYLYQGIISDSTPSRARVYSWNDNTQDWWGDGHIDVCVALKDITDSTWSVIDDGYITALARKYGHEYDNFEVACSTTSGGRNPIPLATATDLNNTTGYKSITTTSVATDDFSVGDEIQGGTSGARAIITKIEGSDPTYTFHYYLIDDPLTDFQTAAETITNNDGTGSATKDGNAPADQGPALATWFTNNTFPTISVGNTTADIDDDGNDEYYGITVNCNSNPLTEVYEWLKYATRRGETTNDIDGLNAEQYIGAEVALSWTGTVTGTIAEGGDVTQATSGATGVIISYHNDSNGKKLLLRNVRGTFDTTHTITDNDNSGTVTPNDFATAFSPTKKSPLGTFAGGTFFGARGVLLTNYISADENSFILTPIEGGTKERPTAITLEITNLVGTDETTSTDDIVGVFRLTTSGGDINKAEYDCSGGESIGDTTIAVSSSIAQDVPGKTSGGVLMLVDDPAGTGTEYRLRYSSWSSSTFTLANIDITSADAGTNTTTIVESGAFTNAKRGDLVYNHDRSAVSYVTTVDSANQVTISPAISGQTTGDHIELNCVPIVTTSSDDLYVPLIHGYPTTSSMSSSIVYSSTIYFRAKVRNTRATTKIKPFSTDDSLTGSDKSIAVVRTEDKQVT
;
A
#
# COMPACT_ATOMS: atom_id res chain seq x y z
N MET A 1 -51.68 17.85 8.21
CA MET A 1 -50.44 18.42 7.64
C MET A 1 -50.10 19.64 8.47
N ALA A 2 -48.98 19.58 9.17
CA ALA A 2 -48.41 20.67 9.94
C ALA A 2 -46.90 20.68 9.71
N THR A 3 -46.23 21.75 10.12
CA THR A 3 -44.78 21.81 10.12
C THR A 3 -44.28 22.05 11.54
N ILE A 4 -43.13 21.46 11.86
CA ILE A 4 -42.48 21.59 13.16
C ILE A 4 -41.07 22.18 12.99
N LEU A 5 -40.43 22.57 14.11
CA LEU A 5 -39.04 23.03 14.16
C LEU A 5 -38.72 24.18 13.19
N GLY A 6 -39.66 25.09 12.98
CA GLY A 6 -39.47 26.25 12.11
C GLY A 6 -39.73 26.00 10.62
N GLY A 7 -40.33 24.85 10.27
CA GLY A 7 -40.61 24.47 8.88
C GLY A 7 -39.72 23.37 8.33
N ASP A 8 -38.73 22.93 9.12
CA ASP A 8 -37.72 21.97 8.66
C ASP A 8 -38.28 20.55 8.49
N ILE A 9 -39.32 20.19 9.25
CA ILE A 9 -39.98 18.89 9.13
C ILE A 9 -41.47 19.12 8.89
N THR A 10 -42.01 18.47 7.87
CA THR A 10 -43.43 18.42 7.61
C THR A 10 -44.01 17.10 8.14
N VAL A 11 -45.12 17.22 8.87
CA VAL A 11 -45.82 16.11 9.52
C VAL A 11 -47.17 15.93 8.86
N VAL A 12 -47.43 14.73 8.35
CA VAL A 12 -48.72 14.32 7.80
C VAL A 12 -49.39 13.37 8.80
N TYR A 13 -50.62 13.68 9.18
CA TYR A 13 -51.34 13.03 10.29
C TYR A 13 -52.85 12.92 10.01
N PHE A 14 -53.30 13.19 8.79
CA PHE A 14 -54.73 13.14 8.48
C PHE A 14 -55.17 11.70 8.17
N ASN A 15 -56.40 11.37 8.58
CA ASN A 15 -57.09 10.11 8.26
C ASN A 15 -57.35 9.94 6.75
N ASP A 16 -57.43 11.04 5.99
CA ASP A 16 -57.62 10.98 4.56
C ASP A 16 -56.38 10.35 3.91
N ASN A 17 -56.56 9.11 3.46
CA ASN A 17 -55.54 8.26 2.84
C ASN A 17 -54.42 7.79 3.77
N ARG A 18 -54.72 7.52 5.05
CA ARG A 18 -53.80 6.86 6.01
C ARG A 18 -52.40 7.47 5.97
N GLY A 19 -52.27 8.79 6.12
CA GLY A 19 -51.04 9.53 5.82
C GLY A 19 -50.08 9.78 6.99
N LYS A 20 -50.00 8.91 8.01
CA LYS A 20 -49.13 9.11 9.19
C LYS A 20 -47.63 9.02 8.85
N PHE A 21 -46.96 10.14 8.55
CA PHE A 21 -45.53 10.17 8.26
C PHE A 21 -44.86 11.55 8.46
N LEU A 22 -43.54 11.56 8.59
CA LEU A 22 -42.67 12.74 8.72
C LEU A 22 -41.68 12.77 7.55
N TYR A 23 -41.45 13.96 6.99
CA TYR A 23 -40.42 14.16 5.96
C TYR A 23 -39.74 15.51 6.08
N TRP A 24 -38.51 15.61 5.56
CA TRP A 24 -37.73 16.83 5.59
C TRP A 24 -38.22 17.85 4.57
N SER A 25 -38.43 19.08 5.01
CA SER A 25 -38.83 20.23 4.18
C SER A 25 -37.96 21.46 4.42
N GLY A 26 -36.88 21.31 5.19
CA GLY A 26 -35.92 22.36 5.50
C GLY A 26 -34.88 22.56 4.39
N SER A 27 -33.82 23.29 4.71
CA SER A 27 -32.66 23.42 3.81
C SER A 27 -31.87 22.12 3.73
N SER A 28 -31.21 21.87 2.60
CA SER A 28 -30.36 20.68 2.38
C SER A 28 -29.18 20.56 3.35
N SER A 29 -28.76 21.64 4.01
CA SER A 29 -27.71 21.62 5.05
C SER A 29 -28.24 21.73 6.47
N GLY A 30 -29.56 21.81 6.63
CA GLY A 30 -30.17 21.92 7.96
C GLY A 30 -30.09 20.58 8.69
N THR A 31 -29.97 20.63 10.01
CA THR A 31 -29.96 19.44 10.86
C THR A 31 -30.79 19.68 12.10
N ARG A 32 -31.35 18.61 12.67
CA ARG A 32 -32.11 18.63 13.92
C ARG A 32 -31.72 17.46 14.80
N THR A 33 -31.66 17.67 16.10
CA THR A 33 -31.44 16.56 17.03
C THR A 33 -32.68 15.69 17.15
N MET A 34 -32.53 14.38 17.34
CA MET A 34 -33.69 13.50 17.51
C MET A 34 -34.57 13.91 18.71
N ASN A 35 -33.97 14.48 19.76
CA ASN A 35 -34.69 15.01 20.91
C ASN A 35 -35.59 16.21 20.55
N GLU A 36 -35.12 17.11 19.68
CA GLU A 36 -35.93 18.22 19.18
C GLU A 36 -37.14 17.70 18.39
N VAL A 37 -36.95 16.69 17.53
CA VAL A 37 -38.03 16.06 16.76
C VAL A 37 -39.05 15.43 17.71
N TYR A 38 -38.59 14.61 18.66
CA TYR A 38 -39.43 13.99 19.67
C TYR A 38 -40.26 15.02 20.46
N SER A 39 -39.61 16.08 20.96
CA SER A 39 -40.26 17.12 21.76
C SER A 39 -41.29 17.91 20.96
N ALA A 40 -40.97 18.23 19.70
CA ALA A 40 -41.87 18.94 18.81
C ALA A 40 -43.07 18.09 18.39
N MET A 41 -42.86 16.79 18.13
CA MET A 41 -43.94 15.84 17.86
C MET A 41 -44.87 15.66 19.06
N ALA A 42 -44.32 15.52 20.27
CA ALA A 42 -45.12 15.44 21.49
C ALA A 42 -45.99 16.69 21.68
N THR A 43 -45.46 17.88 21.36
CA THR A 43 -46.22 19.14 21.43
C THR A 43 -47.33 19.20 20.39
N LEU A 44 -47.05 18.79 19.14
CA LEU A 44 -48.03 18.79 18.05
C LEU A 44 -49.20 17.83 18.32
N LEU A 45 -48.93 16.68 18.93
CA LEU A 45 -49.96 15.68 19.24
C LEU A 45 -50.77 16.00 20.51
N ASP A 46 -50.30 16.91 21.36
CA ASP A 46 -51.06 17.42 22.53
C ASP A 46 -52.13 18.47 22.13
N GLU A 47 -52.18 18.87 20.85
CA GLU A 47 -53.19 19.81 20.36
C GLU A 47 -54.59 19.14 20.26
N SER A 48 -55.66 19.89 20.56
CA SER A 48 -57.01 19.30 20.65
C SER A 48 -57.55 18.64 19.37
N THR A 49 -56.94 18.96 18.23
CA THR A 49 -57.32 18.43 16.91
C THR A 49 -56.62 17.12 16.54
N THR A 50 -55.62 16.68 17.30
CA THR A 50 -54.75 15.52 17.03
C THR A 50 -54.78 14.47 18.14
N ILE A 51 -55.61 14.67 19.17
CA ILE A 51 -55.70 13.80 20.36
C ILE A 51 -56.24 12.37 20.09
N ASP A 52 -56.82 12.12 18.91
CA ASP A 52 -57.33 10.80 18.49
C ASP A 52 -56.24 9.96 17.77
N ASP A 53 -55.11 10.57 17.43
CA ASP A 53 -53.98 9.86 16.83
C ASP A 53 -53.08 9.24 17.91
N GLY A 54 -52.62 8.01 17.67
CA GLY A 54 -51.65 7.34 18.54
C GLY A 54 -50.32 8.09 18.59
N SER A 55 -49.61 7.93 19.71
CA SER A 55 -48.29 8.52 19.94
C SER A 55 -47.34 8.15 18.81
N CYS A 56 -46.62 9.15 18.28
CA CYS A 56 -45.69 8.92 17.17
C CYS A 56 -44.41 8.20 17.59
N MET A 57 -43.83 8.59 18.73
CA MET A 57 -42.53 8.12 19.20
C MET A 57 -42.54 7.84 20.70
N SER A 58 -41.76 6.85 21.14
CA SER A 58 -41.36 6.66 22.54
C SER A 58 -39.87 6.97 22.71
N ALA A 59 -39.51 7.51 23.87
CA ALA A 59 -38.12 7.73 24.26
C ALA A 59 -37.74 6.69 25.32
N GLU A 60 -36.82 5.78 24.99
CA GLU A 60 -36.33 4.76 25.93
C GLU A 60 -35.18 5.33 26.76
N THR A 61 -34.35 6.16 26.13
CA THR A 61 -33.30 6.95 26.78
C THR A 61 -33.25 8.35 26.16
N PRO A 62 -32.50 9.33 26.71
CA PRO A 62 -32.37 10.65 26.10
C PRO A 62 -31.77 10.67 24.69
N THR A 63 -31.21 9.55 24.22
CA THR A 63 -30.53 9.42 22.92
C THR A 63 -31.00 8.21 22.11
N GLU A 64 -32.02 7.47 22.57
CA GLU A 64 -32.55 6.28 21.88
C GLU A 64 -34.07 6.34 21.87
N TYR A 65 -34.64 6.27 20.66
CA TYR A 65 -36.04 6.50 20.41
C TYR A 65 -36.63 5.36 19.57
N THR A 66 -37.93 5.14 19.70
CA THR A 66 -38.70 4.22 18.85
C THR A 66 -39.77 5.02 18.13
N ILE A 67 -39.90 4.84 16.81
CA ILE A 67 -41.02 5.38 16.01
C ILE A 67 -41.91 4.24 15.51
N GLY A 68 -43.20 4.51 15.35
CA GLY A 68 -44.11 3.61 14.65
C GLY A 68 -45.36 3.32 15.46
N LYS A 69 -45.63 2.05 15.72
CA LYS A 69 -46.77 1.59 16.52
C LYS A 69 -46.44 1.60 18.01
N ILE A 70 -46.67 2.74 18.65
CA ILE A 70 -46.40 2.93 20.09
C ILE A 70 -47.58 2.49 20.96
N ASP A 71 -48.78 2.96 20.63
CA ASP A 71 -49.98 2.71 21.43
C ASP A 71 -50.74 1.45 21.00
N ALA A 72 -51.22 0.69 21.99
CA ALA A 72 -52.02 -0.50 21.75
C ALA A 72 -53.40 -0.12 21.16
N GLY A 73 -53.57 -0.32 19.85
CA GLY A 73 -54.82 -0.03 19.13
C GLY A 73 -54.63 0.84 17.89
N ASP A 74 -53.47 1.50 17.75
CA ASP A 74 -53.10 2.12 16.48
C ASP A 74 -52.65 1.03 15.49
N ASN A 75 -53.30 0.96 14.35
CA ASN A 75 -53.01 -0.04 13.32
C ASN A 75 -52.12 0.52 12.20
N ASP A 76 -51.87 1.82 12.20
CA ASP A 76 -51.10 2.50 11.17
C ASP A 76 -49.79 3.02 11.81
N PRO A 77 -48.65 2.32 11.63
CA PRO A 77 -47.39 2.74 12.21
C PRO A 77 -46.95 4.08 11.62
N TRP A 78 -46.48 5.00 12.46
CA TRP A 78 -45.83 6.22 12.00
C TRP A 78 -44.56 5.93 11.19
N TYR A 79 -44.41 6.62 10.07
CA TYR A 79 -43.24 6.51 9.19
C TYR A 79 -42.39 7.79 9.28
N ILE A 80 -41.07 7.63 9.21
CA ILE A 80 -40.13 8.73 8.99
C ILE A 80 -39.34 8.35 7.74
N THR A 81 -39.27 9.27 6.79
CA THR A 81 -38.58 9.04 5.53
C THR A 81 -37.07 8.87 5.74
N PHE A 82 -36.42 8.13 4.84
CA PHE A 82 -34.96 7.95 4.86
C PHE A 82 -34.26 9.28 4.62
N ASP A 83 -34.79 10.12 3.71
CA ASP A 83 -34.29 11.49 3.49
C ASP A 83 -34.29 12.33 4.78
N CYS A 84 -35.30 12.17 5.64
CA CYS A 84 -35.41 12.92 6.87
C CYS A 84 -34.38 12.46 7.89
N MET A 85 -34.06 11.15 7.91
CA MET A 85 -33.06 10.58 8.82
C MET A 85 -31.64 11.06 8.53
N GLU A 86 -31.32 11.44 7.29
CA GLU A 86 -30.03 12.06 6.93
C GLU A 86 -29.80 13.41 7.63
N HIS A 87 -30.88 14.12 7.96
CA HIS A 87 -30.84 15.39 8.68
C HIS A 87 -30.89 15.27 10.21
N ILE A 88 -30.96 14.04 10.75
CA ILE A 88 -31.07 13.81 12.19
C ILE A 88 -29.72 13.56 12.84
N THR A 89 -29.50 14.19 14.00
CA THR A 89 -28.28 14.08 14.80
C THR A 89 -28.58 13.78 16.28
N GLY A 90 -27.56 13.44 17.06
CA GLY A 90 -27.64 13.40 18.51
C GLY A 90 -28.48 12.28 19.14
N GLY A 91 -29.03 11.34 18.36
CA GLY A 91 -29.78 10.20 18.87
C GLY A 91 -30.08 9.14 17.81
N ALA A 92 -30.25 7.90 18.27
CA ALA A 92 -30.55 6.74 17.46
C ALA A 92 -32.06 6.45 17.41
N LEU A 93 -32.48 5.69 16.40
CA LEU A 93 -33.88 5.38 16.14
C LEU A 93 -34.05 3.91 15.78
N GLN A 94 -35.03 3.25 16.38
CA GLN A 94 -35.56 1.97 15.89
C GLN A 94 -37.02 2.14 15.49
N THR A 95 -37.50 1.26 14.61
CA THR A 95 -38.90 1.24 14.21
C THR A 95 -39.68 0.16 14.95
N SER A 96 -40.99 0.33 15.05
CA SER A 96 -41.90 -0.67 15.55
C SER A 96 -43.18 -0.72 14.71
N GLY A 97 -43.56 -1.91 14.28
CA GLY A 97 -44.75 -2.13 13.46
C GLY A 97 -44.57 -1.77 11.99
N TRP A 98 -43.34 -1.46 11.54
CA TRP A 98 -43.04 -1.32 10.11
C TRP A 98 -43.08 -2.68 9.41
N GLU A 99 -42.67 -3.74 10.10
CA GLU A 99 -42.73 -5.10 9.56
C GLU A 99 -44.18 -5.49 9.28
N ARG A 100 -44.49 -5.71 8.00
CA ARG A 100 -45.80 -6.20 7.56
C ARG A 100 -45.98 -7.64 8.01
N SER A 101 -47.18 -7.94 8.51
CA SER A 101 -47.57 -9.30 8.85
C SER A 101 -48.99 -9.56 8.38
N THR A 102 -49.12 -10.39 7.34
CA THR A 102 -50.39 -10.71 6.71
C THR A 102 -51.42 -11.18 7.73
N GLY A 103 -52.61 -10.60 7.68
CA GLY A 103 -53.74 -10.83 8.59
C GLY A 103 -53.64 -10.12 9.94
N THR A 104 -52.53 -9.45 10.28
CA THR A 104 -52.36 -8.81 11.60
C THR A 104 -51.87 -7.36 11.54
N ASN A 105 -50.89 -7.04 10.70
CA ASN A 105 -50.29 -5.71 10.61
C ASN A 105 -50.13 -5.27 9.14
N THR A 106 -50.62 -4.08 8.79
CA THR A 106 -50.46 -3.59 7.40
C THR A 106 -49.01 -3.28 7.08
N GLY A 107 -48.24 -2.85 8.08
CA GLY A 107 -46.82 -2.52 7.94
C GLY A 107 -46.52 -1.51 6.84
N ILE A 108 -45.26 -1.51 6.42
CA ILE A 108 -44.72 -0.74 5.31
C ILE A 108 -44.01 -1.73 4.38
N VAL A 109 -44.21 -1.55 3.08
CA VAL A 109 -43.54 -2.34 2.05
C VAL A 109 -42.69 -1.43 1.18
N ILE A 110 -41.55 -1.92 0.73
CA ILE A 110 -40.65 -1.21 -0.17
C ILE A 110 -40.59 -1.98 -1.49
N ALA A 111 -41.16 -1.40 -2.55
CA ALA A 111 -41.20 -1.99 -3.87
C ALA A 111 -40.02 -1.50 -4.71
N PRO A 112 -39.13 -2.39 -5.19
CA PRO A 112 -38.06 -2.01 -6.10
C PRO A 112 -38.62 -1.75 -7.50
N VAL A 113 -38.18 -0.65 -8.12
CA VAL A 113 -38.62 -0.22 -9.45
C VAL A 113 -37.43 0.07 -10.35
N THR A 114 -37.66 0.03 -11.66
CA THR A 114 -36.62 0.35 -12.64
C THR A 114 -36.39 1.85 -12.71
N ALA A 115 -35.22 2.32 -12.27
CA ALA A 115 -34.91 3.76 -12.14
C ALA A 115 -35.10 4.53 -13.45
N SER A 116 -34.53 4.01 -14.55
CA SER A 116 -34.56 4.66 -15.88
C SER A 116 -35.96 4.94 -16.46
N SER A 117 -37.01 4.33 -15.92
CA SER A 117 -38.40 4.49 -16.35
C SER A 117 -39.35 4.86 -15.21
N ASN A 118 -38.82 5.13 -14.02
CA ASN A 118 -39.56 5.64 -12.89
C ASN A 118 -39.94 7.11 -13.16
N ASN A 119 -41.24 7.39 -13.18
CA ASN A 119 -41.75 8.76 -13.28
C ASN A 119 -42.51 9.19 -12.02
N ILE A 120 -42.65 8.32 -11.02
CA ILE A 120 -43.27 8.68 -9.73
C ILE A 120 -42.28 9.58 -9.01
N VAL A 121 -42.74 10.74 -8.56
CA VAL A 121 -41.89 11.78 -7.97
C VAL A 121 -42.29 12.08 -6.54
N ASP A 122 -41.39 12.69 -5.78
CA ASP A 122 -41.61 13.00 -4.37
C ASP A 122 -42.87 13.85 -4.11
N THR A 123 -43.29 14.68 -5.08
CA THR A 123 -44.52 15.47 -4.97
C THR A 123 -45.81 14.65 -5.01
N ASP A 124 -45.75 13.36 -5.38
CA ASP A 124 -46.89 12.44 -5.34
C ASP A 124 -47.11 11.83 -3.95
N ARG A 125 -46.22 12.11 -2.98
CA ARG A 125 -46.29 11.62 -1.61
C ARG A 125 -47.66 11.87 -0.98
N GLY A 126 -48.18 10.87 -0.27
CA GLY A 126 -49.49 10.87 0.38
C GLY A 126 -50.68 10.63 -0.55
N LYS A 127 -50.47 10.35 -1.84
CA LYS A 127 -51.52 9.95 -2.80
C LYS A 127 -51.65 8.44 -2.90
N ASP A 128 -52.79 8.01 -3.44
CA ASP A 128 -53.09 6.60 -3.69
C ASP A 128 -52.15 6.07 -4.78
N ILE A 129 -51.49 4.95 -4.47
CA ILE A 129 -50.68 4.18 -5.39
C ILE A 129 -51.34 2.84 -5.62
N VAL A 130 -51.42 2.43 -6.88
CA VAL A 130 -52.01 1.15 -7.28
C VAL A 130 -51.05 0.38 -8.16
N HIS A 131 -51.02 -0.93 -7.99
CA HIS A 131 -50.31 -1.84 -8.89
C HIS A 131 -51.27 -2.45 -9.92
N ALA A 132 -50.71 -2.98 -11.01
CA ALA A 132 -51.49 -3.52 -12.13
C ALA A 132 -52.26 -4.82 -11.81
N ASP A 133 -51.89 -5.52 -10.73
CA ASP A 133 -52.54 -6.75 -10.24
C ASP A 133 -53.73 -6.49 -9.30
N GLY A 134 -53.93 -5.25 -8.87
CA GLY A 134 -55.01 -4.85 -7.97
C GLY A 134 -54.57 -4.42 -6.58
N ASP A 135 -53.28 -4.49 -6.26
CA ASP A 135 -52.76 -3.99 -4.98
C ASP A 135 -52.89 -2.46 -4.90
N SER A 136 -53.18 -1.94 -3.70
CA SER A 136 -53.42 -0.52 -3.47
C SER A 136 -52.94 -0.06 -2.11
N GLY A 137 -52.47 1.18 -2.04
CA GLY A 137 -51.96 1.76 -0.81
C GLY A 137 -51.71 3.25 -0.93
N THR A 138 -50.97 3.78 0.04
CA THR A 138 -50.53 5.17 0.10
C THR A 138 -49.04 5.26 -0.15
N LEU A 139 -48.62 6.15 -1.05
CA LEU A 139 -47.21 6.46 -1.29
C LEU A 139 -46.62 7.25 -0.11
N LEU A 140 -45.56 6.74 0.51
CA LEU A 140 -44.87 7.38 1.65
C LEU A 140 -43.55 8.05 1.26
N GLU A 141 -42.78 7.44 0.36
CA GLU A 141 -41.47 7.95 -0.08
C GLU A 141 -41.11 7.39 -1.45
N VAL A 142 -40.35 8.19 -2.20
CA VAL A 142 -39.64 7.76 -3.41
C VAL A 142 -38.15 7.91 -3.10
N ILE A 143 -37.42 6.80 -3.11
CA ILE A 143 -35.97 6.77 -2.91
C ILE A 143 -35.34 6.63 -4.29
N ASP A 144 -34.74 7.72 -4.77
CA ASP A 144 -34.01 7.78 -6.05
C ASP A 144 -32.53 7.53 -5.80
N THR A 145 -32.06 6.30 -5.93
CA THR A 145 -30.69 5.98 -5.49
C THR A 145 -29.61 6.54 -6.43
N GLY A 146 -29.98 7.25 -7.51
CA GLY A 146 -29.06 7.60 -8.61
C GLY A 146 -28.51 6.38 -9.35
N GLY A 147 -29.09 5.19 -9.13
CA GLY A 147 -28.60 3.90 -9.59
C GLY A 147 -29.45 3.26 -10.69
N ALA A 148 -29.43 1.93 -10.77
CA ALA A 148 -30.27 1.17 -11.72
C ALA A 148 -31.67 0.84 -11.17
N THR A 149 -31.83 0.87 -9.84
CA THR A 149 -33.06 0.51 -9.13
C THR A 149 -33.39 1.62 -8.15
N ASP A 150 -34.61 2.13 -8.22
CA ASP A 150 -35.18 3.03 -7.21
C ASP A 150 -36.11 2.24 -6.30
N TYR A 151 -36.51 2.83 -5.18
CA TYR A 151 -37.43 2.19 -4.26
C TYR A 151 -38.64 3.06 -3.98
N ILE A 152 -39.82 2.45 -4.01
CA ILE A 152 -41.09 3.10 -3.71
C ILE A 152 -41.60 2.55 -2.37
N VAL A 153 -41.70 3.42 -1.38
CA VAL A 153 -42.17 3.05 -0.04
C VAL A 153 -43.67 3.24 0.04
N ILE A 154 -44.39 2.17 0.36
CA ILE A 154 -45.84 2.09 0.29
C ILE A 154 -46.39 1.61 1.62
N ARG A 155 -47.49 2.23 2.06
CA ARG A 155 -48.36 1.67 3.10
C ARG A 155 -49.54 0.96 2.42
N PRO A 156 -49.65 -0.38 2.47
CA PRO A 156 -50.77 -1.06 1.85
C PRO A 156 -52.11 -0.77 2.53
N ASP A 157 -53.20 -0.68 1.76
CA ASP A 157 -54.56 -0.37 2.24
C ASP A 157 -55.15 -1.43 3.19
N SER A 158 -54.62 -2.66 3.15
CA SER A 158 -55.05 -3.74 4.04
C SER A 158 -53.89 -4.64 4.43
N ASN A 159 -54.08 -5.46 5.47
CA ASN A 159 -53.15 -6.51 5.88
C ASN A 159 -53.48 -7.85 5.20
N GLU A 160 -54.40 -7.89 4.25
CA GLU A 160 -54.76 -9.11 3.53
C GLU A 160 -53.63 -9.50 2.56
N ALA A 161 -53.48 -10.80 2.32
CA ALA A 161 -52.43 -11.35 1.44
C ALA A 161 -52.53 -10.84 -0.01
N ALA A 162 -53.73 -10.43 -0.43
CA ALA A 162 -54.01 -9.91 -1.76
C ALA A 162 -53.68 -8.40 -1.89
N ASN A 163 -52.85 -7.86 -0.99
CA ASN A 163 -52.39 -6.48 -1.03
C ASN A 163 -50.97 -6.39 -0.46
N ASP A 164 -50.11 -7.33 -0.88
CA ASP A 164 -48.74 -7.50 -0.38
C ASP A 164 -47.69 -6.82 -1.29
N PHE A 165 -48.07 -6.31 -2.47
CA PHE A 165 -47.18 -5.77 -3.49
C PHE A 165 -46.09 -6.79 -3.90
N ASP A 166 -46.47 -8.07 -3.91
CA ASP A 166 -45.61 -9.22 -4.13
C ASP A 166 -45.38 -9.54 -5.63
N SER A 167 -45.88 -8.70 -6.52
CA SER A 167 -45.60 -8.82 -7.95
C SER A 167 -44.14 -8.57 -8.30
N THR A 168 -43.56 -9.45 -9.12
CA THR A 168 -42.20 -9.26 -9.69
C THR A 168 -42.19 -8.40 -10.96
N SER A 169 -43.35 -7.96 -11.44
CA SER A 169 -43.50 -7.20 -12.68
C SER A 169 -44.83 -6.47 -12.73
N GLY A 170 -44.87 -5.34 -13.43
CA GLY A 170 -46.07 -4.53 -13.60
C GLY A 170 -45.76 -3.07 -13.30
N ASN A 171 -46.75 -2.20 -13.44
CA ASN A 171 -46.56 -0.78 -13.17
C ASN A 171 -47.27 -0.41 -11.88
N LEU A 172 -46.52 0.17 -10.96
CA LEU A 172 -47.07 1.05 -9.94
C LEU A 172 -47.53 2.34 -10.61
N THR A 173 -48.70 2.84 -10.23
CA THR A 173 -49.29 4.07 -10.76
C THR A 173 -49.73 4.97 -9.62
N CYS A 174 -49.24 6.20 -9.58
CA CYS A 174 -49.60 7.21 -8.60
C CYS A 174 -49.80 8.56 -9.30
N ASN A 175 -50.93 9.24 -9.09
CA ASN A 175 -51.21 10.57 -9.66
C ASN A 175 -50.99 10.69 -11.20
N GLY A 176 -51.12 9.59 -11.94
CA GLY A 176 -50.88 9.53 -13.39
C GLY A 176 -49.41 9.30 -13.79
N HIS A 177 -48.49 9.31 -12.84
CA HIS A 177 -47.13 8.82 -12.99
C HIS A 177 -47.06 7.31 -12.81
N THR A 178 -46.05 6.67 -13.42
CA THR A 178 -45.88 5.23 -13.39
C THR A 178 -44.43 4.83 -13.13
N ALA A 179 -44.24 3.74 -12.41
CA ALA A 179 -42.94 3.12 -12.17
C ALA A 179 -43.04 1.60 -12.38
N PRO A 180 -42.23 0.99 -13.27
CA PRO A 180 -42.22 -0.46 -13.45
C PRO A 180 -41.56 -1.17 -12.27
N GLN A 181 -42.33 -1.95 -11.52
CA GLN A 181 -41.83 -2.83 -10.47
C GLN A 181 -41.01 -3.97 -11.09
N ASN A 182 -39.84 -4.27 -10.52
CA ASN A 182 -38.89 -5.24 -11.09
C ASN A 182 -38.55 -6.41 -10.14
N ALA A 183 -39.01 -6.38 -8.89
CA ALA A 183 -39.00 -7.49 -7.94
C ALA A 183 -40.11 -7.32 -6.88
N GLU A 184 -40.37 -8.37 -6.11
CA GLU A 184 -41.37 -8.37 -5.03
C GLU A 184 -41.00 -7.30 -3.98
N ALA A 185 -42.01 -6.65 -3.39
CA ALA A 185 -41.75 -5.69 -2.33
C ALA A 185 -41.23 -6.38 -1.05
N THR A 186 -40.28 -5.74 -0.36
CA THR A 186 -39.72 -6.23 0.91
C THR A 186 -40.31 -5.46 2.10
N THR A 187 -40.16 -5.99 3.30
CA THR A 187 -40.67 -5.38 4.53
C THR A 187 -39.83 -5.79 5.73
N GLY A 188 -39.75 -4.93 6.74
CA GLY A 188 -39.04 -5.22 7.98
C GLY A 188 -39.05 -4.03 8.94
N GLU A 189 -38.41 -4.22 10.10
CA GLU A 189 -38.08 -3.13 11.02
C GLU A 189 -36.70 -2.56 10.69
N MET A 190 -36.52 -1.24 10.83
CA MET A 190 -35.27 -0.53 10.62
C MET A 190 -34.64 -0.06 11.94
N VAL A 191 -33.31 0.05 11.95
CA VAL A 191 -32.53 0.60 13.05
C VAL A 191 -31.49 1.56 12.48
N TRP A 192 -31.45 2.78 13.01
CA TRP A 192 -30.42 3.78 12.72
C TRP A 192 -29.53 3.98 13.93
N ALA A 193 -28.23 3.82 13.74
CA ALA A 193 -27.21 4.18 14.71
C ALA A 193 -26.81 5.65 14.52
N ASN A 194 -26.65 6.38 15.62
CA ASN A 194 -26.04 7.70 15.57
C ASN A 194 -24.52 7.57 15.73
N LEU A 195 -23.76 8.09 14.78
CA LEU A 195 -22.31 8.11 14.80
C LEU A 195 -21.82 9.54 14.92
N TYR A 196 -20.94 9.81 15.89
CA TYR A 196 -20.36 11.13 16.07
C TYR A 196 -18.85 11.06 16.28
N SER A 197 -18.11 11.90 15.58
CA SER A 197 -16.66 11.91 15.63
C SER A 197 -16.13 12.75 16.80
N ILE A 198 -15.01 12.32 17.38
CA ILE A 198 -14.27 13.03 18.43
C ILE A 198 -12.77 13.00 18.12
N GLY A 199 -12.00 13.92 18.69
CA GLY A 199 -10.55 13.98 18.53
C GLY A 199 -10.11 15.24 17.81
N THR A 200 -9.13 15.13 16.91
CA THR A 200 -8.57 16.27 16.19
C THR A 200 -8.55 15.97 14.70
N ILE A 201 -9.41 16.64 13.95
CA ILE A 201 -9.52 16.49 12.51
C ILE A 201 -8.92 17.72 11.84
N ALA A 202 -7.93 17.51 10.99
CA ALA A 202 -7.39 18.58 10.14
C ALA A 202 -8.51 19.12 9.22
N GLY A 203 -8.47 20.43 8.92
CA GLY A 203 -9.44 21.08 8.03
C GLY A 203 -9.62 20.34 6.70
N ASP A 204 -10.81 20.41 6.11
CA ASP A 204 -11.20 19.80 4.83
C ASP A 204 -10.90 18.29 4.72
N THR A 205 -10.83 17.62 5.87
CA THR A 205 -10.75 16.15 5.92
C THR A 205 -12.16 15.61 5.95
N HIS A 206 -12.56 14.98 4.86
CA HIS A 206 -13.81 14.22 4.83
C HIS A 206 -13.68 12.90 5.59
N ILE A 207 -14.67 12.60 6.42
CA ILE A 207 -14.83 11.28 7.05
C ILE A 207 -15.83 10.50 6.18
N TYR A 208 -15.43 9.34 5.71
CA TYR A 208 -16.28 8.47 4.90
C TYR A 208 -16.49 7.13 5.60
N LEU A 209 -17.65 6.51 5.39
CA LEU A 209 -18.11 5.33 6.11
C LEU A 209 -18.28 4.13 5.18
N TYR A 210 -17.98 2.94 5.70
CA TYR A 210 -18.21 1.66 5.04
C TYR A 210 -18.98 0.71 5.95
N GLN A 211 -19.89 -0.07 5.36
CA GLN A 211 -20.65 -1.14 6.02
C GLN A 211 -20.57 -2.42 5.18
N GLY A 212 -20.68 -3.59 5.81
CA GLY A 212 -20.70 -4.88 5.11
C GLY A 212 -19.47 -5.74 5.38
N ILE A 213 -19.63 -7.03 5.14
CA ILE A 213 -18.60 -8.04 5.40
C ILE A 213 -17.46 -7.85 4.39
N ILE A 214 -16.24 -8.03 4.87
CA ILE A 214 -15.03 -7.93 4.05
C ILE A 214 -14.69 -9.34 3.59
N SER A 215 -15.41 -9.79 2.57
CA SER A 215 -15.34 -11.12 1.97
C SER A 215 -15.49 -11.04 0.46
N ASP A 216 -15.08 -12.09 -0.27
CA ASP A 216 -15.54 -12.37 -1.66
C ASP A 216 -17.08 -12.44 -1.75
N SER A 217 -17.73 -12.82 -0.64
CA SER A 217 -19.18 -13.04 -0.60
C SER A 217 -20.02 -11.75 -0.72
N THR A 218 -21.21 -11.90 -1.31
CA THR A 218 -22.19 -10.82 -1.52
C THR A 218 -23.23 -10.81 -0.38
N PRO A 219 -23.57 -9.65 0.22
CA PRO A 219 -23.09 -8.31 -0.11
C PRO A 219 -21.70 -8.00 0.49
N SER A 220 -20.80 -7.49 -0.35
CA SER A 220 -19.47 -7.06 0.05
C SER A 220 -19.51 -5.69 0.71
N ARG A 221 -18.44 -5.36 1.45
CA ARG A 221 -18.30 -4.06 2.11
C ARG A 221 -18.46 -2.90 1.10
N ALA A 222 -19.44 -2.04 1.33
CA ALA A 222 -19.83 -0.93 0.47
C ALA A 222 -19.71 0.42 1.20
N ARG A 223 -19.44 1.47 0.43
CA ARG A 223 -19.43 2.85 0.94
C ARG A 223 -20.87 3.28 1.23
N VAL A 224 -21.05 3.98 2.34
CA VAL A 224 -22.32 4.60 2.71
C VAL A 224 -22.44 5.93 1.98
N TYR A 225 -23.49 6.08 1.20
CA TYR A 225 -23.86 7.31 0.48
C TYR A 225 -25.27 7.75 0.86
N SER A 226 -25.69 8.94 0.43
CA SER A 226 -27.08 9.36 0.56
C SER A 226 -28.03 8.32 -0.06
N TRP A 227 -29.18 8.14 0.56
CA TRP A 227 -30.27 7.33 0.03
C TRP A 227 -30.73 7.83 -1.34
N ASN A 228 -30.55 9.12 -1.63
CA ASN A 228 -30.96 9.75 -2.86
C ASN A 228 -29.80 10.09 -3.83
N ASP A 229 -28.57 9.60 -3.55
CA ASP A 229 -27.39 9.82 -4.40
C ASP A 229 -26.33 8.74 -4.14
N ASN A 230 -25.86 8.02 -5.17
CA ASN A 230 -24.83 6.98 -5.02
C ASN A 230 -23.38 7.47 -5.19
N THR A 231 -23.17 8.78 -5.22
CA THR A 231 -21.86 9.40 -5.43
C THR A 231 -21.44 10.32 -4.30
N GLN A 232 -22.37 10.81 -3.49
CA GLN A 232 -22.14 11.83 -2.48
C GLN A 232 -22.67 11.43 -1.09
N ASP A 233 -21.89 11.76 -0.06
CA ASP A 233 -22.32 11.63 1.33
C ASP A 233 -23.22 12.83 1.72
N TRP A 234 -24.18 12.64 2.62
CA TRP A 234 -25.12 13.71 3.04
C TRP A 234 -24.56 14.66 4.11
N TRP A 235 -23.28 14.52 4.46
CA TRP A 235 -22.57 15.38 5.40
C TRP A 235 -21.34 16.00 4.73
N GLY A 236 -20.91 17.16 5.23
CA GLY A 236 -19.72 17.85 4.71
C GLY A 236 -18.41 17.42 5.39
N ASP A 237 -17.32 18.05 4.96
CA ASP A 237 -15.98 17.85 5.53
C ASP A 237 -15.92 18.14 7.05
N GLY A 238 -15.03 17.44 7.75
CA GLY A 238 -14.73 17.66 9.16
C GLY A 238 -15.44 16.69 10.10
N HIS A 239 -15.84 17.18 11.27
CA HIS A 239 -16.50 16.35 12.27
C HIS A 239 -17.93 15.99 11.86
N ILE A 240 -18.27 14.70 11.96
CA ILE A 240 -19.62 14.17 11.72
C ILE A 240 -20.40 13.97 13.03
N ASP A 241 -21.73 14.13 12.96
CA ASP A 241 -22.76 13.61 13.87
C ASP A 241 -23.96 13.25 12.98
N VAL A 242 -24.11 11.96 12.63
CA VAL A 242 -25.04 11.49 11.58
C VAL A 242 -25.76 10.21 11.98
N CYS A 243 -26.92 9.94 11.40
CA CYS A 243 -27.65 8.68 11.58
C CYS A 243 -27.47 7.75 10.38
N VAL A 244 -27.01 6.52 10.61
CA VAL A 244 -26.76 5.52 9.56
C VAL A 244 -27.60 4.28 9.80
N ALA A 245 -28.27 3.80 8.75
CA ALA A 245 -29.08 2.59 8.81
C ALA A 245 -28.22 1.35 9.03
N LEU A 246 -28.67 0.43 9.86
CA LEU A 246 -27.95 -0.82 10.17
C LEU A 246 -28.51 -2.04 9.44
N LYS A 247 -29.58 -1.88 8.66
CA LYS A 247 -30.25 -2.99 7.99
C LYS A 247 -30.38 -2.75 6.50
N ASP A 248 -30.27 -3.84 5.75
CA ASP A 248 -30.30 -3.80 4.30
C ASP A 248 -31.74 -3.95 3.77
N ILE A 249 -32.32 -2.86 3.25
CA ILE A 249 -33.68 -2.89 2.69
C ILE A 249 -33.81 -3.75 1.42
N THR A 250 -32.68 -4.09 0.80
CA THR A 250 -32.63 -4.92 -0.42
C THR A 250 -32.69 -6.41 -0.10
N ASP A 251 -32.39 -6.81 1.13
CA ASP A 251 -32.64 -8.16 1.63
C ASP A 251 -34.14 -8.35 1.91
N SER A 252 -34.70 -9.47 1.48
CA SER A 252 -36.05 -9.94 1.82
C SER A 252 -36.44 -9.87 3.31
N THR A 253 -35.46 -9.92 4.23
CA THR A 253 -35.70 -9.94 5.69
C THR A 253 -35.16 -8.73 6.45
N TRP A 254 -34.61 -7.74 5.74
CA TRP A 254 -33.96 -6.56 6.33
C TRP A 254 -32.94 -6.99 7.40
N SER A 255 -32.04 -7.89 7.02
CA SER A 255 -31.01 -8.40 7.90
C SER A 255 -30.09 -7.27 8.35
N VAL A 256 -29.50 -7.45 9.54
CA VAL A 256 -28.50 -6.51 10.04
C VAL A 256 -27.26 -6.63 9.17
N ILE A 257 -26.82 -5.49 8.66
CA ILE A 257 -25.58 -5.41 7.88
C ILE A 257 -24.43 -5.66 8.85
N ASP A 258 -23.73 -6.77 8.64
CA ASP A 258 -22.43 -7.01 9.24
C ASP A 258 -22.41 -6.89 10.76
N ASP A 259 -23.43 -7.45 11.44
CA ASP A 259 -23.64 -7.35 12.89
C ASP A 259 -23.65 -5.92 13.47
N GLY A 260 -23.87 -4.91 12.63
CA GLY A 260 -23.86 -3.49 13.01
C GLY A 260 -22.48 -2.84 13.03
N TYR A 261 -21.46 -3.48 12.46
CA TYR A 261 -20.13 -2.90 12.31
C TYR A 261 -20.11 -1.81 11.23
N ILE A 262 -19.46 -0.69 11.55
CA ILE A 262 -19.26 0.44 10.63
C ILE A 262 -17.80 0.86 10.72
N THR A 263 -17.11 0.93 9.58
CA THR A 263 -15.73 1.44 9.50
C THR A 263 -15.75 2.91 9.06
N ALA A 264 -15.25 3.80 9.90
CA ALA A 264 -15.01 5.19 9.57
C ALA A 264 -13.55 5.41 9.19
N LEU A 265 -13.31 6.14 8.10
CA LEU A 265 -11.97 6.43 7.58
C LEU A 265 -11.81 7.93 7.35
N ALA A 266 -10.61 8.45 7.65
CA ALA A 266 -10.20 9.82 7.40
C ALA A 266 -8.86 9.82 6.66
N ARG A 267 -8.89 9.95 5.33
CA ARG A 267 -7.71 9.78 4.45
C ARG A 267 -7.52 10.94 3.46
N LYS A 268 -7.35 12.15 3.99
CA LYS A 268 -6.98 13.34 3.21
C LYS A 268 -5.52 13.23 2.77
N TYR A 269 -5.26 13.28 1.46
CA TYR A 269 -3.89 13.31 0.94
C TYR A 269 -3.13 14.54 1.48
N GLY A 270 -1.82 14.41 1.69
CA GLY A 270 -1.00 15.41 2.40
C GLY A 270 -1.08 15.37 3.94
N HIS A 271 -1.87 14.45 4.49
CA HIS A 271 -2.06 14.29 5.94
C HIS A 271 -1.84 12.84 6.40
N GLU A 272 -1.57 12.67 7.69
CA GLU A 272 -1.62 11.39 8.37
C GLU A 272 -3.06 10.86 8.36
N TYR A 273 -3.21 9.56 8.10
CA TYR A 273 -4.51 8.91 8.03
C TYR A 273 -4.97 8.41 9.39
N ASP A 274 -6.27 8.25 9.55
CA ASP A 274 -6.83 7.52 10.67
C ASP A 274 -8.06 6.73 10.25
N ASN A 275 -8.42 5.74 11.07
CA ASN A 275 -9.60 4.92 10.90
C ASN A 275 -10.08 4.37 12.24
N PHE A 276 -11.36 4.07 12.31
CA PHE A 276 -11.98 3.47 13.48
C PHE A 276 -13.17 2.62 13.07
N GLU A 277 -13.20 1.38 13.54
CA GLU A 277 -14.36 0.51 13.38
C GLU A 277 -15.17 0.52 14.67
N VAL A 278 -16.49 0.71 14.54
CA VAL A 278 -17.42 0.74 15.65
C VAL A 278 -18.47 -0.35 15.49
N ALA A 279 -18.79 -1.04 16.59
CA ALA A 279 -19.87 -2.02 16.64
C ALA A 279 -21.11 -1.32 17.23
N CYS A 280 -22.10 -1.05 16.39
CA CYS A 280 -23.33 -0.39 16.80
C CYS A 280 -24.31 -1.38 17.46
N SER A 281 -25.20 -0.88 18.33
CA SER A 281 -26.27 -1.70 18.91
C SER A 281 -27.27 -2.07 17.82
N THR A 282 -27.45 -3.37 17.55
CA THR A 282 -28.40 -3.85 16.53
C THR A 282 -29.87 -3.77 16.96
N THR A 283 -30.11 -3.42 18.23
CA THR A 283 -31.47 -3.22 18.77
C THR A 283 -31.83 -1.74 18.84
N SER A 284 -30.96 -0.91 19.44
CA SER A 284 -31.26 0.52 19.69
C SER A 284 -30.52 1.48 18.77
N GLY A 285 -29.56 1.00 17.95
CA GLY A 285 -28.58 1.81 17.22
C GLY A 285 -27.50 2.39 18.13
N GLY A 286 -27.91 3.07 19.19
CA GLY A 286 -27.05 3.74 20.16
C GLY A 286 -26.38 4.99 19.61
N ARG A 287 -25.77 5.79 20.52
CA ARG A 287 -24.95 6.95 20.16
C ARG A 287 -23.47 6.58 20.29
N ASN A 288 -22.80 6.48 19.15
CA ASN A 288 -21.53 5.79 18.99
C ASN A 288 -20.38 6.77 18.69
N PRO A 289 -19.41 6.95 19.61
CA PRO A 289 -18.25 7.82 19.36
C PRO A 289 -17.25 7.19 18.39
N ILE A 290 -16.75 7.99 17.45
CA ILE A 290 -15.69 7.63 16.52
C ILE A 290 -14.44 8.48 16.84
N PRO A 291 -13.47 7.98 17.62
CA PRO A 291 -12.23 8.70 17.87
C PRO A 291 -11.31 8.65 16.64
N LEU A 292 -10.99 9.84 16.12
CA LEU A 292 -10.11 10.02 14.97
C LEU A 292 -9.16 11.20 15.20
N ALA A 293 -7.93 11.06 14.71
CA ALA A 293 -6.88 12.06 14.80
C ALA A 293 -6.08 12.14 13.49
N THR A 294 -6.22 13.24 12.76
CA THR A 294 -5.42 13.53 11.56
C THR A 294 -4.54 14.75 11.78
N ALA A 295 -3.38 14.76 11.12
CA ALA A 295 -2.40 15.84 11.21
C ALA A 295 -1.66 15.99 9.88
N THR A 296 -1.04 17.14 9.64
CA THR A 296 -0.22 17.34 8.43
C THR A 296 0.94 16.36 8.39
N ASP A 297 1.15 15.73 7.24
CA ASP A 297 2.26 14.81 7.01
C ASP A 297 3.39 15.53 6.30
N LEU A 298 4.48 15.80 7.02
CA LEU A 298 5.63 16.53 6.50
C LEU A 298 6.41 15.76 5.43
N ASN A 299 6.17 14.46 5.29
CA ASN A 299 6.79 13.61 4.28
C ASN A 299 5.85 13.31 3.11
N ASN A 300 4.66 13.91 3.07
CA ASN A 300 3.71 13.81 1.97
C ASN A 300 3.27 15.21 1.55
N THR A 301 4.07 15.87 0.73
CA THR A 301 3.89 17.30 0.42
C THR A 301 3.65 17.58 -1.05
N THR A 302 3.85 16.59 -1.93
CA THR A 302 3.78 16.78 -3.37
C THR A 302 2.35 16.57 -3.87
N GLY A 303 1.77 17.58 -4.53
CA GLY A 303 0.47 17.45 -5.20
C GLY A 303 0.51 16.44 -6.35
N TYR A 304 -0.64 15.81 -6.62
CA TYR A 304 -0.75 14.75 -7.63
C TYR A 304 -1.42 15.20 -8.94
N LYS A 305 -1.92 16.44 -9.02
CA LYS A 305 -2.46 17.07 -10.23
C LYS A 305 -1.91 18.48 -10.42
N SER A 306 -2.09 19.02 -11.63
CA SER A 306 -1.82 20.43 -11.92
C SER A 306 -2.77 21.03 -12.95
N ILE A 307 -2.94 22.36 -12.89
CA ILE A 307 -3.59 23.21 -13.89
C ILE A 307 -2.71 24.40 -14.20
N THR A 308 -2.86 24.98 -15.39
CA THR A 308 -2.14 26.19 -15.79
C THR A 308 -3.10 27.34 -16.06
N THR A 309 -2.78 28.54 -15.58
CA THR A 309 -3.57 29.75 -15.82
C THR A 309 -3.16 30.46 -17.10
N THR A 310 -4.09 31.18 -17.71
CA THR A 310 -3.84 32.03 -18.89
C THR A 310 -4.03 33.51 -18.61
N SER A 311 -4.73 33.84 -17.53
CA SER A 311 -4.92 35.20 -17.03
C SER A 311 -5.17 35.17 -15.53
N VAL A 312 -4.67 36.19 -14.83
CA VAL A 312 -4.93 36.42 -13.41
C VAL A 312 -5.69 37.74 -13.30
N ALA A 313 -6.88 37.70 -12.70
CA ALA A 313 -7.70 38.87 -12.46
C ALA A 313 -7.33 39.56 -11.14
N THR A 314 -7.01 38.76 -10.12
CA THR A 314 -6.50 39.23 -8.82
C THR A 314 -5.44 38.25 -8.36
N ASP A 315 -4.23 38.75 -8.11
CA ASP A 315 -3.08 37.94 -7.74
C ASP A 315 -2.96 37.87 -6.21
N ASP A 316 -3.46 36.78 -5.65
CA ASP A 316 -3.48 36.50 -4.22
C ASP A 316 -3.63 34.98 -4.07
N PHE A 317 -2.58 34.25 -4.47
CA PHE A 317 -2.48 32.79 -4.38
C PHE A 317 -1.19 32.40 -3.64
N SER A 318 -1.30 31.50 -2.67
CA SER A 318 -0.20 30.95 -1.90
C SER A 318 -0.26 29.42 -1.83
N VAL A 319 0.87 28.79 -1.51
CA VAL A 319 0.90 27.36 -1.17
C VAL A 319 0.14 27.16 0.13
N GLY A 320 -0.75 26.17 0.16
CA GLY A 320 -1.67 25.89 1.26
C GLY A 320 -3.08 26.43 1.04
N ASP A 321 -3.28 27.34 0.09
CA ASP A 321 -4.59 27.92 -0.18
C ASP A 321 -5.53 26.92 -0.86
N GLU A 322 -6.80 26.98 -0.48
CA GLU A 322 -7.91 26.32 -1.16
C GLU A 322 -8.29 27.08 -2.44
N ILE A 323 -8.37 26.34 -3.55
CA ILE A 323 -8.90 26.84 -4.82
C ILE A 323 -10.17 26.09 -5.23
N GLN A 324 -11.09 26.80 -5.88
CA GLN A 324 -12.35 26.26 -6.40
C GLN A 324 -12.53 26.56 -7.89
N GLY A 325 -13.05 25.58 -8.63
CA GLY A 325 -13.45 25.70 -10.03
C GLY A 325 -14.86 26.27 -10.16
N GLY A 326 -15.01 27.37 -10.90
CA GLY A 326 -16.29 28.06 -11.04
C GLY A 326 -17.35 27.28 -11.83
N THR A 327 -16.96 26.30 -12.65
CA THR A 327 -17.88 25.47 -13.43
C THR A 327 -17.89 24.03 -12.96
N SER A 328 -16.73 23.44 -12.68
CA SER A 328 -16.62 22.08 -12.16
C SER A 328 -17.11 21.95 -10.72
N GLY A 329 -17.03 23.02 -9.92
CA GLY A 329 -17.19 22.94 -8.47
C GLY A 329 -16.00 22.25 -7.77
N ALA A 330 -14.98 21.81 -8.52
CA ALA A 330 -13.81 21.11 -7.99
C ALA A 330 -13.10 21.97 -6.94
N ARG A 331 -12.71 21.36 -5.82
CA ARG A 331 -11.95 22.01 -4.75
C ARG A 331 -10.61 21.30 -4.55
N ALA A 332 -9.56 22.08 -4.32
CA ALA A 332 -8.21 21.56 -4.17
C ALA A 332 -7.33 22.45 -3.30
N ILE A 333 -6.27 21.87 -2.73
CA ILE A 333 -5.26 22.61 -1.97
C ILE A 333 -3.98 22.74 -2.80
N ILE A 334 -3.48 23.97 -2.95
CA ILE A 334 -2.22 24.24 -3.67
C ILE A 334 -1.03 23.71 -2.86
N THR A 335 -0.18 22.91 -3.51
CA THR A 335 1.08 22.38 -2.95
C THR A 335 2.32 23.08 -3.50
N LYS A 336 2.24 23.60 -4.73
CA LYS A 336 3.32 24.34 -5.38
C LYS A 336 2.76 25.29 -6.42
N ILE A 337 3.37 26.46 -6.54
CA ILE A 337 3.09 27.44 -7.60
C ILE A 337 4.36 27.60 -8.43
N GLU A 338 4.26 27.42 -9.74
CA GLU A 338 5.33 27.70 -10.70
C GLU A 338 4.91 28.82 -11.64
N GLY A 339 5.88 29.55 -12.20
CA GLY A 339 5.62 30.67 -13.09
C GLY A 339 5.29 31.97 -12.36
N SER A 340 4.68 32.90 -13.10
CA SER A 340 4.28 34.23 -12.62
C SER A 340 3.06 34.70 -13.41
N ASP A 341 2.31 35.66 -12.88
CA ASP A 341 1.22 36.33 -13.60
C ASP A 341 1.65 36.66 -15.05
N PRO A 342 0.88 36.22 -16.07
CA PRO A 342 -0.45 35.59 -16.01
C PRO A 342 -0.50 34.05 -16.05
N THR A 343 0.66 33.40 -16.10
CA THR A 343 0.77 31.95 -16.34
C THR A 343 1.39 31.27 -15.13
N TYR A 344 0.54 31.00 -14.15
CA TYR A 344 0.86 30.10 -13.04
C TYR A 344 0.58 28.66 -13.43
N THR A 345 1.41 27.74 -12.97
CA THR A 345 1.06 26.33 -12.89
C THR A 345 0.88 25.97 -11.42
N PHE A 346 -0.36 25.66 -11.04
CA PHE A 346 -0.71 25.24 -9.68
C PHE A 346 -0.64 23.72 -9.63
N HIS A 347 0.21 23.19 -8.75
CA HIS A 347 0.21 21.77 -8.38
C HIS A 347 -0.64 21.60 -7.13
N TYR A 348 -1.49 20.58 -7.08
CA TYR A 348 -2.48 20.43 -6.01
C TYR A 348 -2.89 18.97 -5.75
N TYR A 349 -3.66 18.78 -4.68
CA TYR A 349 -4.47 17.59 -4.45
C TYR A 349 -5.93 17.99 -4.23
N LEU A 350 -6.87 17.12 -4.60
CA LEU A 350 -8.31 17.37 -4.51
C LEU A 350 -8.81 17.17 -3.07
N ILE A 351 -9.85 17.92 -2.71
CA ILE A 351 -10.60 17.83 -1.44
C ILE A 351 -12.10 17.77 -1.73
N ASP A 352 -12.93 17.80 -0.67
CA ASP A 352 -14.40 17.70 -0.73
C ASP A 352 -14.93 16.30 -1.12
N ASP A 353 -16.24 16.11 -1.08
CA ASP A 353 -16.91 14.87 -1.46
C ASP A 353 -18.07 15.11 -2.46
N PRO A 354 -18.07 14.43 -3.63
CA PRO A 354 -17.02 13.56 -4.15
C PRO A 354 -15.77 14.32 -4.61
N LEU A 355 -14.64 13.61 -4.69
CA LEU A 355 -13.41 14.14 -5.28
C LEU A 355 -13.59 14.41 -6.78
N THR A 356 -13.88 15.66 -7.13
CA THR A 356 -14.13 16.11 -8.51
C THR A 356 -12.92 16.86 -9.06
N ASP A 357 -12.50 16.54 -10.29
CA ASP A 357 -11.37 17.23 -10.95
C ASP A 357 -11.83 18.51 -11.67
N PHE A 358 -10.90 19.44 -11.90
CA PHE A 358 -11.18 20.66 -12.66
C PHE A 358 -11.55 20.34 -14.12
N GLN A 359 -12.31 21.25 -14.75
CA GLN A 359 -12.82 21.09 -16.11
C GLN A 359 -11.71 20.77 -17.12
N THR A 360 -12.02 19.97 -18.13
CA THR A 360 -11.10 19.83 -19.27
C THR A 360 -11.07 21.08 -20.16
N ALA A 361 -12.10 21.92 -20.08
CA ALA A 361 -12.20 23.22 -20.75
C ALA A 361 -11.78 24.36 -19.81
N ALA A 362 -11.64 25.57 -20.34
CA ALA A 362 -11.30 26.75 -19.54
C ALA A 362 -12.40 27.04 -18.51
N GLU A 363 -12.00 27.37 -17.29
CA GLU A 363 -12.90 27.83 -16.24
C GLU A 363 -12.22 28.85 -15.32
N THR A 364 -13.03 29.56 -14.55
CA THR A 364 -12.54 30.46 -13.51
C THR A 364 -12.06 29.65 -12.31
N ILE A 365 -10.92 30.04 -11.75
CA ILE A 365 -10.39 29.53 -10.49
C ILE A 365 -10.48 30.66 -9.46
N THR A 366 -11.07 30.38 -8.31
CA THR A 366 -11.15 31.30 -7.17
C THR A 366 -10.33 30.75 -6.02
N ASN A 367 -9.62 31.63 -5.31
CA ASN A 367 -9.01 31.30 -4.02
C ASN A 367 -10.06 31.49 -2.91
N ASN A 368 -10.40 30.42 -2.21
CA ASN A 368 -11.39 30.43 -1.13
C ASN A 368 -10.80 30.91 0.21
N ASP A 369 -9.47 30.88 0.35
CA ASP A 369 -8.75 31.38 1.53
C ASP A 369 -8.26 32.83 1.37
N GLY A 370 -8.48 33.42 0.19
CA GLY A 370 -8.03 34.75 -0.17
C GLY A 370 -8.98 35.46 -1.13
N THR A 371 -8.41 36.38 -1.91
CA THR A 371 -9.14 37.14 -2.93
C THR A 371 -8.68 36.82 -4.35
N GLY A 372 -7.78 35.85 -4.50
CA GLY A 372 -7.19 35.43 -5.76
C GLY A 372 -8.24 34.95 -6.76
N SER A 373 -8.09 35.35 -8.02
CA SER A 373 -8.91 34.83 -9.11
C SER A 373 -8.15 34.77 -10.42
N ALA A 374 -8.26 33.66 -11.12
CA ALA A 374 -7.60 33.41 -12.39
C ALA A 374 -8.52 32.64 -13.37
N THR A 375 -8.10 32.54 -14.63
CA THR A 375 -8.74 31.66 -15.62
C THR A 375 -7.76 30.57 -16.00
N LYS A 376 -8.11 29.32 -15.74
CA LYS A 376 -7.31 28.19 -16.19
C LYS A 376 -7.41 28.03 -17.71
N ASP A 377 -6.40 27.42 -18.30
CA ASP A 377 -6.38 27.11 -19.72
C ASP A 377 -7.46 26.10 -20.13
N GLY A 378 -7.59 25.90 -21.45
CA GLY A 378 -8.52 24.94 -22.04
C GLY A 378 -7.99 23.50 -22.08
N ASN A 379 -7.10 23.13 -21.16
CA ASN A 379 -6.53 21.79 -21.09
C ASN A 379 -7.09 21.02 -19.88
N ALA A 380 -7.07 19.69 -20.00
CA ALA A 380 -7.34 18.80 -18.88
C ALA A 380 -6.26 18.93 -17.80
N PRO A 381 -6.63 18.77 -16.51
CA PRO A 381 -5.67 18.60 -15.44
C PRO A 381 -4.62 17.53 -15.75
N ALA A 382 -3.35 17.87 -15.51
CA ALA A 382 -2.23 16.96 -15.76
C ALA A 382 -1.81 16.25 -14.48
N ASP A 383 -1.48 14.96 -14.57
CA ASP A 383 -0.89 14.20 -13.47
C ASP A 383 0.48 14.75 -13.06
N GLN A 384 0.74 14.77 -11.75
CA GLN A 384 1.98 15.25 -11.14
C GLN A 384 2.38 14.34 -9.98
N GLY A 385 3.59 14.55 -9.46
CA GLY A 385 4.05 13.88 -8.24
C GLY A 385 3.85 12.36 -8.31
N PRO A 386 3.30 11.73 -7.26
CA PRO A 386 3.13 10.29 -7.23
C PRO A 386 2.09 9.72 -8.20
N ALA A 387 1.32 10.57 -8.92
CA ALA A 387 0.45 10.13 -10.01
C ALA A 387 1.17 10.05 -11.37
N LEU A 388 2.42 10.54 -11.47
CA LEU A 388 3.16 10.61 -12.73
C LEU A 388 4.40 9.71 -12.69
N ALA A 389 4.47 8.69 -13.55
CA ALA A 389 5.58 7.75 -13.56
C ALA A 389 6.96 8.43 -13.73
N THR A 390 7.05 9.48 -14.54
CA THR A 390 8.30 10.23 -14.79
C THR A 390 8.71 11.18 -13.67
N TRP A 391 7.88 11.33 -12.62
CA TRP A 391 8.29 12.03 -11.40
C TRP A 391 9.28 11.22 -10.58
N PHE A 392 9.15 9.89 -10.63
CA PHE A 392 10.02 8.96 -9.92
C PHE A 392 11.43 8.95 -10.50
N THR A 393 12.43 8.79 -9.64
CA THR A 393 13.84 8.72 -10.03
C THR A 393 14.11 7.65 -11.12
N ASN A 394 13.41 6.51 -11.06
CA ASN A 394 13.53 5.43 -12.05
C ASN A 394 12.41 5.45 -13.13
N ASN A 395 11.67 6.55 -13.25
CA ASN A 395 10.55 6.73 -14.20
C ASN A 395 9.48 5.62 -14.16
N THR A 396 9.33 4.93 -13.02
CA THR A 396 8.46 3.77 -12.86
C THR A 396 7.82 3.81 -11.48
N PHE A 397 6.51 3.58 -11.41
CA PHE A 397 5.80 3.50 -10.13
C PHE A 397 6.34 2.33 -9.28
N PRO A 398 6.42 2.48 -7.95
CA PRO A 398 6.50 1.34 -7.04
C PRO A 398 5.28 0.42 -7.20
N THR A 399 5.35 -0.81 -6.70
CA THR A 399 4.21 -1.74 -6.73
C THR A 399 4.01 -2.43 -5.39
N ILE A 400 2.76 -2.76 -5.08
CA ILE A 400 2.37 -3.55 -3.90
C ILE A 400 1.95 -4.93 -4.38
N SER A 401 2.41 -5.97 -3.70
CA SER A 401 1.99 -7.35 -3.94
C SER A 401 1.70 -8.02 -2.60
N VAL A 402 0.62 -8.78 -2.56
CA VAL A 402 0.19 -9.54 -1.38
C VAL A 402 0.49 -11.02 -1.63
N GLY A 403 1.02 -11.69 -0.62
CA GLY A 403 1.41 -13.09 -0.72
C GLY A 403 2.54 -13.45 0.23
N ASN A 404 2.74 -14.76 0.43
CA ASN A 404 3.85 -15.26 1.24
C ASN A 404 5.21 -14.92 0.59
N THR A 405 6.13 -14.37 1.38
CA THR A 405 7.54 -14.16 0.99
C THR A 405 8.43 -14.29 2.22
N THR A 406 9.65 -14.79 2.05
CA THR A 406 10.67 -14.82 3.10
C THR A 406 11.88 -14.00 2.70
N ALA A 407 12.55 -13.37 3.68
CA ALA A 407 13.78 -12.62 3.47
C ALA A 407 14.58 -12.53 4.77
N ASP A 408 15.89 -12.73 4.68
CA ASP A 408 16.85 -12.47 5.74
C ASP A 408 17.31 -11.00 5.66
N ILE A 409 16.71 -10.14 6.49
CA ILE A 409 16.98 -8.70 6.45
C ILE A 409 18.20 -8.34 7.30
N ASP A 410 18.40 -8.99 8.45
CA ASP A 410 19.53 -8.71 9.34
C ASP A 410 20.80 -9.53 9.01
N ASP A 411 20.78 -10.30 7.92
CA ASP A 411 21.84 -11.18 7.42
C ASP A 411 22.29 -12.20 8.48
N ASP A 412 21.38 -12.63 9.36
CA ASP A 412 21.67 -13.54 10.48
C ASP A 412 21.71 -15.03 10.06
N GLY A 413 21.37 -15.30 8.79
CA GLY A 413 21.32 -16.62 8.18
C GLY A 413 19.98 -17.33 8.31
N ASN A 414 18.96 -16.69 8.89
CA ASN A 414 17.59 -17.19 8.96
C ASN A 414 16.66 -16.22 8.23
N ASP A 415 15.81 -16.75 7.34
CA ASP A 415 14.81 -15.90 6.71
C ASP A 415 13.67 -15.58 7.68
N GLU A 416 13.20 -14.32 7.65
CA GLU A 416 11.96 -13.91 8.28
C GLU A 416 10.77 -13.96 7.32
N TYR A 417 9.57 -13.97 7.89
CA TYR A 417 8.32 -14.15 7.18
C TYR A 417 7.61 -12.82 6.95
N TYR A 418 7.17 -12.59 5.71
CA TYR A 418 6.43 -11.41 5.28
C TYR A 418 5.20 -11.83 4.47
N GLY A 419 4.18 -10.98 4.45
CA GLY A 419 2.91 -11.22 3.75
C GLY A 419 2.58 -10.20 2.67
N ILE A 420 3.35 -9.11 2.62
CA ILE A 420 3.16 -8.01 1.66
C ILE A 420 4.54 -7.57 1.20
N THR A 421 4.75 -7.48 -0.10
CA THR A 421 5.98 -6.99 -0.69
C THR A 421 5.73 -5.68 -1.42
N VAL A 422 6.43 -4.64 -0.99
CA VAL A 422 6.54 -3.36 -1.70
C VAL A 422 7.83 -3.39 -2.52
N ASN A 423 7.68 -3.39 -3.83
CA ASN A 423 8.80 -3.24 -4.75
C ASN A 423 9.01 -1.74 -5.01
N CYS A 424 10.12 -1.21 -4.51
CA CYS A 424 10.49 0.20 -4.62
C CYS A 424 10.85 0.61 -6.05
N ASN A 425 11.10 -0.35 -6.95
CA ASN A 425 11.55 -0.12 -8.33
C ASN A 425 12.74 0.85 -8.43
N SER A 426 13.71 0.73 -7.52
CA SER A 426 14.90 1.58 -7.43
C SER A 426 14.58 3.07 -7.33
N ASN A 427 13.48 3.41 -6.69
CA ASN A 427 13.17 4.79 -6.29
C ASN A 427 13.59 5.04 -4.84
N PRO A 428 13.99 6.29 -4.49
CA PRO A 428 14.22 6.70 -3.11
C PRO A 428 13.03 6.42 -2.20
N LEU A 429 13.28 6.03 -0.95
CA LEU A 429 12.22 5.69 0.01
C LEU A 429 11.28 6.87 0.33
N THR A 430 11.73 8.11 0.15
CA THR A 430 10.88 9.29 0.24
C THR A 430 9.80 9.29 -0.84
N GLU A 431 10.16 8.97 -2.09
CA GLU A 431 9.21 8.88 -3.21
C GLU A 431 8.28 7.68 -3.04
N VAL A 432 8.82 6.55 -2.57
CA VAL A 432 8.04 5.34 -2.28
C VAL A 432 7.00 5.63 -1.21
N TYR A 433 7.36 6.32 -0.13
CA TYR A 433 6.42 6.68 0.93
C TYR A 433 5.27 7.58 0.42
N GLU A 434 5.57 8.64 -0.33
CA GLU A 434 4.53 9.51 -0.92
C GLU A 434 3.61 8.72 -1.85
N TRP A 435 4.17 7.79 -2.64
CA TRP A 435 3.37 6.91 -3.48
C TRP A 435 2.47 5.96 -2.68
N LEU A 436 2.95 5.37 -1.58
CA LEU A 436 2.11 4.50 -0.72
C LEU A 436 0.94 5.29 -0.10
N LYS A 437 1.16 6.55 0.27
CA LYS A 437 0.10 7.45 0.71
C LYS A 437 -0.89 7.73 -0.42
N TYR A 438 -0.39 8.11 -1.59
CA TYR A 438 -1.22 8.31 -2.78
C TYR A 438 -2.06 7.05 -3.09
N ALA A 439 -1.43 5.88 -3.12
CA ALA A 439 -2.05 4.62 -3.49
C ALA A 439 -3.10 4.12 -2.47
N THR A 440 -3.17 4.69 -1.26
CA THR A 440 -4.14 4.29 -0.21
C THR A 440 -5.05 5.44 0.23
N ARG A 441 -5.03 6.56 -0.50
CA ARG A 441 -5.84 7.77 -0.22
C ARG A 441 -7.34 7.52 -0.48
N ARG A 442 -8.20 8.38 0.07
CA ARG A 442 -9.63 8.42 -0.27
C ARG A 442 -9.82 8.60 -1.79
N GLY A 443 -10.74 7.84 -2.37
CA GLY A 443 -11.05 7.86 -3.81
C GLY A 443 -10.09 7.03 -4.66
N GLU A 444 -9.16 6.28 -4.05
CA GLU A 444 -8.35 5.31 -4.78
C GLU A 444 -9.07 3.97 -4.90
N THR A 445 -9.72 3.80 -6.05
CA THR A 445 -10.51 2.61 -6.41
C THR A 445 -9.85 1.76 -7.50
N THR A 446 -8.67 2.14 -8.00
CA THR A 446 -8.00 1.44 -9.10
C THR A 446 -6.89 0.51 -8.63
N ASN A 447 -6.26 0.84 -7.50
CA ASN A 447 -5.36 -0.07 -6.82
C ASN A 447 -6.16 -1.07 -5.98
N ASP A 448 -5.97 -2.35 -6.30
CA ASP A 448 -6.47 -3.45 -5.49
C ASP A 448 -5.36 -3.94 -4.55
N ILE A 449 -5.66 -3.99 -3.26
CA ILE A 449 -4.81 -4.61 -2.25
C ILE A 449 -5.62 -5.72 -1.60
N ASP A 450 -5.38 -6.95 -2.07
CA ASP A 450 -5.99 -8.16 -1.51
C ASP A 450 -7.54 -8.22 -1.69
N GLY A 451 -8.04 -7.87 -2.88
CA GLY A 451 -9.49 -7.86 -3.16
C GLY A 451 -10.25 -6.66 -2.55
N LEU A 452 -9.52 -5.66 -2.05
CA LEU A 452 -10.06 -4.39 -1.57
C LEU A 452 -9.52 -3.22 -2.38
N ASN A 453 -10.40 -2.26 -2.66
CA ASN A 453 -9.97 -0.92 -3.03
C ASN A 453 -8.95 -0.41 -2.00
N ALA A 454 -7.83 0.15 -2.44
CA ALA A 454 -6.75 0.50 -1.53
C ALA A 454 -7.13 1.59 -0.49
N GLU A 455 -8.14 2.42 -0.79
CA GLU A 455 -8.71 3.38 0.18
C GLU A 455 -9.31 2.73 1.43
N GLN A 456 -9.61 1.43 1.34
CA GLN A 456 -10.30 0.61 2.33
C GLN A 456 -9.32 -0.27 3.14
N TYR A 457 -8.08 -0.42 2.68
CA TYR A 457 -7.07 -1.28 3.28
C TYR A 457 -6.48 -0.66 4.55
N ILE A 458 -6.63 -1.31 5.72
CA ILE A 458 -6.19 -0.77 7.03
C ILE A 458 -4.89 -1.39 7.56
N GLY A 459 -4.44 -2.52 6.99
CA GLY A 459 -3.27 -3.28 7.44
C GLY A 459 -3.64 -4.61 8.12
N ALA A 460 -2.62 -5.37 8.50
CA ALA A 460 -2.77 -6.63 9.24
C ALA A 460 -3.05 -6.40 10.74
N GLU A 461 -3.69 -7.37 11.39
CA GLU A 461 -4.14 -7.28 12.78
C GLU A 461 -3.75 -8.49 13.64
N VAL A 462 -3.74 -9.69 13.06
CA VAL A 462 -3.42 -10.92 13.80
C VAL A 462 -2.43 -11.78 13.04
N ALA A 463 -1.46 -12.32 13.77
CA ALA A 463 -0.56 -13.36 13.30
C ALA A 463 -0.78 -14.64 14.10
N LEU A 464 -0.97 -15.76 13.40
CA LEU A 464 -1.18 -17.09 13.98
C LEU A 464 -0.06 -18.03 13.55
N SER A 465 0.28 -19.02 14.37
CA SER A 465 1.22 -20.08 13.99
C SER A 465 0.82 -21.46 14.51
N TRP A 466 1.24 -22.48 13.78
CA TRP A 466 0.95 -23.87 14.10
C TRP A 466 2.10 -24.80 13.72
N THR A 467 2.10 -25.98 14.34
CA THR A 467 3.08 -27.06 14.06
C THR A 467 2.45 -28.27 13.36
N GLY A 468 1.11 -28.36 13.34
CA GLY A 468 0.36 -29.47 12.74
C GLY A 468 0.34 -29.49 11.20
N THR A 469 -0.33 -30.49 10.64
CA THR A 469 -0.63 -30.56 9.20
C THR A 469 -1.91 -29.82 8.87
N VAL A 470 -1.94 -29.14 7.72
CA VAL A 470 -3.17 -28.56 7.17
C VAL A 470 -3.98 -29.66 6.50
N THR A 471 -5.30 -29.62 6.67
CA THR A 471 -6.24 -30.49 5.92
C THR A 471 -6.98 -29.63 4.90
N GLY A 472 -7.09 -30.08 3.65
CA GLY A 472 -7.70 -29.29 2.58
C GLY A 472 -6.75 -28.19 2.05
N THR A 473 -7.34 -27.13 1.48
CA THR A 473 -6.61 -26.01 0.88
C THR A 473 -6.91 -24.74 1.66
N ILE A 474 -5.87 -24.00 2.03
CA ILE A 474 -5.96 -22.63 2.54
C ILE A 474 -5.33 -21.73 1.49
N ALA A 475 -5.93 -20.58 1.19
CA ALA A 475 -5.38 -19.62 0.23
C ALA A 475 -5.45 -18.17 0.73
N GLU A 476 -4.58 -17.32 0.20
CA GLU A 476 -4.67 -15.87 0.35
C GLU A 476 -6.00 -15.33 -0.20
N GLY A 477 -6.54 -14.31 0.47
CA GLY A 477 -7.86 -13.72 0.19
C GLY A 477 -9.03 -14.47 0.84
N GLY A 478 -8.83 -15.70 1.34
CA GLY A 478 -9.90 -16.51 1.93
C GLY A 478 -10.34 -16.01 3.30
N ASP A 479 -11.65 -16.11 3.58
CA ASP A 479 -12.20 -15.80 4.89
C ASP A 479 -12.07 -16.97 5.85
N VAL A 480 -11.70 -16.67 7.09
CA VAL A 480 -11.56 -17.68 8.13
C VAL A 480 -12.58 -17.53 9.25
N THR A 481 -12.97 -18.66 9.83
CA THR A 481 -13.75 -18.70 11.07
C THR A 481 -13.18 -19.75 12.02
N GLN A 482 -13.01 -19.39 13.29
CA GLN A 482 -12.59 -20.34 14.33
C GLN A 482 -13.79 -20.97 15.04
N ALA A 483 -13.75 -22.30 15.18
CA ALA A 483 -14.72 -23.05 15.97
C ALA A 483 -14.72 -22.59 17.44
N THR A 484 -15.89 -22.64 18.09
CA THR A 484 -16.13 -22.23 19.48
C THR A 484 -15.98 -20.72 19.76
N SER A 485 -14.86 -20.09 19.41
CA SER A 485 -14.64 -18.66 19.65
C SER A 485 -15.45 -17.78 18.71
N GLY A 486 -15.76 -18.27 17.50
CA GLY A 486 -16.45 -17.50 16.47
C GLY A 486 -15.60 -16.37 15.86
N ALA A 487 -14.30 -16.33 16.14
CA ALA A 487 -13.41 -15.30 15.60
C ALA A 487 -13.30 -15.42 14.08
N THR A 488 -13.30 -14.28 13.39
CA THR A 488 -13.24 -14.20 11.93
C THR A 488 -12.10 -13.29 11.47
N GLY A 489 -11.71 -13.40 10.21
CA GLY A 489 -10.72 -12.54 9.56
C GLY A 489 -10.45 -12.99 8.13
N VAL A 490 -9.64 -12.23 7.40
CA VAL A 490 -9.26 -12.51 5.99
C VAL A 490 -7.77 -12.79 5.88
N ILE A 491 -7.38 -13.79 5.11
CA ILE A 491 -5.99 -14.23 4.96
C ILE A 491 -5.22 -13.27 4.03
N ILE A 492 -4.26 -12.52 4.57
CA ILE A 492 -3.29 -11.76 3.78
C ILE A 492 -2.20 -12.69 3.24
N SER A 493 -1.68 -13.58 4.08
CA SER A 493 -0.61 -14.50 3.69
C SER A 493 -0.70 -15.82 4.42
N TYR A 494 -0.46 -16.89 3.67
CA TYR A 494 -0.44 -18.26 4.18
C TYR A 494 0.94 -18.88 3.94
N HIS A 495 1.68 -19.11 5.03
CA HIS A 495 2.97 -19.78 5.02
C HIS A 495 2.82 -21.22 5.53
N ASN A 496 3.23 -22.20 4.72
CA ASN A 496 3.21 -23.62 5.10
C ASN A 496 4.47 -24.32 4.60
N ASP A 497 5.62 -23.77 4.94
CA ASP A 497 6.92 -24.37 4.67
C ASP A 497 7.39 -25.25 5.84
N SER A 498 8.57 -25.86 5.69
CA SER A 498 9.19 -26.72 6.72
C SER A 498 9.83 -25.94 7.87
N ASN A 499 10.08 -24.64 7.69
CA ASN A 499 10.82 -23.78 8.60
C ASN A 499 9.88 -23.00 9.54
N GLY A 500 8.61 -22.89 9.18
CA GLY A 500 7.59 -22.17 9.95
C GLY A 500 6.24 -22.16 9.23
N LYS A 501 5.15 -22.20 10.00
CA LYS A 501 3.79 -22.14 9.44
C LYS A 501 3.00 -21.04 10.10
N LYS A 502 2.54 -20.09 9.29
CA LYS A 502 2.03 -18.81 9.76
C LYS A 502 0.86 -18.33 8.92
N LEU A 503 -0.08 -17.68 9.60
CA LEU A 503 -1.21 -16.99 8.99
C LEU A 503 -1.11 -15.53 9.40
N LEU A 504 -1.17 -14.63 8.42
CA LEU A 504 -1.34 -13.19 8.67
C LEU A 504 -2.77 -12.82 8.28
N LEU A 505 -3.51 -12.23 9.21
CA LEU A 505 -4.92 -11.90 9.05
C LEU A 505 -5.16 -10.39 9.16
N ARG A 506 -6.15 -9.91 8.42
CA ARG A 506 -6.76 -8.58 8.54
C ARG A 506 -8.25 -8.67 8.81
N ASN A 507 -8.84 -7.54 9.16
CA ASN A 507 -10.27 -7.37 9.40
C ASN A 507 -10.78 -8.38 10.43
N VAL A 508 -10.02 -8.51 11.51
CA VAL A 508 -10.22 -9.54 12.50
C VAL A 508 -11.30 -9.13 13.49
N ARG A 509 -12.27 -10.03 13.70
CA ARG A 509 -13.29 -9.88 14.73
C ARG A 509 -13.22 -11.00 15.74
N GLY A 510 -13.56 -10.67 16.97
CA GLY A 510 -13.43 -11.58 18.10
C GLY A 510 -11.96 -11.83 18.46
N THR A 511 -11.67 -13.00 19.03
CA THR A 511 -10.33 -13.34 19.50
C THR A 511 -10.03 -14.78 19.13
N PHE A 512 -8.99 -14.99 18.33
CA PHE A 512 -8.49 -16.32 18.00
C PHE A 512 -7.77 -16.94 19.20
N ASP A 513 -8.09 -18.19 19.52
CA ASP A 513 -7.38 -19.01 20.51
C ASP A 513 -6.44 -20.04 19.87
N THR A 514 -5.66 -20.74 20.70
CA THR A 514 -4.65 -21.74 20.28
C THR A 514 -5.10 -23.18 20.48
N THR A 515 -6.40 -23.43 20.54
CA THR A 515 -6.97 -24.75 20.85
C THR A 515 -8.02 -25.20 19.84
N HIS A 516 -8.67 -24.27 19.16
CA HIS A 516 -9.74 -24.57 18.23
C HIS A 516 -9.34 -24.41 16.77
N THR A 517 -9.96 -25.26 15.96
CA THR A 517 -9.75 -25.29 14.51
C THR A 517 -10.29 -24.03 13.86
N ILE A 518 -9.48 -23.46 12.99
CA ILE A 518 -9.82 -22.42 12.03
C ILE A 518 -10.13 -23.11 10.71
N THR A 519 -11.23 -22.69 10.10
CA THR A 519 -11.66 -23.11 8.77
C THR A 519 -11.57 -21.93 7.83
N ASP A 520 -10.91 -22.12 6.70
CA ASP A 520 -11.02 -21.28 5.52
C ASP A 520 -12.38 -21.60 4.86
N ASN A 521 -13.30 -20.64 4.89
CA ASN A 521 -14.68 -20.82 4.45
C ASN A 521 -14.79 -20.94 2.93
N ASP A 522 -13.82 -20.40 2.18
CA ASP A 522 -13.84 -20.35 0.72
C ASP A 522 -13.16 -21.57 0.11
N ASN A 523 -12.12 -22.08 0.78
CA ASN A 523 -11.33 -23.21 0.29
C ASN A 523 -11.48 -24.49 1.13
N SER A 524 -12.26 -24.44 2.22
CA SER A 524 -12.53 -25.56 3.14
C SER A 524 -11.27 -26.14 3.80
N GLY A 525 -10.16 -25.40 3.80
CA GLY A 525 -8.94 -25.75 4.50
C GLY A 525 -9.09 -25.59 6.00
N THR A 526 -8.41 -26.42 6.78
CA THR A 526 -8.45 -26.32 8.24
C THR A 526 -7.08 -26.42 8.87
N VAL A 527 -6.89 -25.61 9.91
CA VAL A 527 -5.69 -25.55 10.72
C VAL A 527 -6.05 -25.31 12.17
N THR A 528 -5.25 -25.79 13.12
CA THR A 528 -5.44 -25.45 14.54
C THR A 528 -4.18 -24.73 15.02
N PRO A 529 -4.23 -23.42 15.27
CA PRO A 529 -3.12 -22.69 15.89
C PRO A 529 -2.77 -23.37 17.20
N ASN A 530 -1.49 -23.60 17.48
CA ASN A 530 -1.05 -24.28 18.70
C ASN A 530 0.28 -23.79 19.24
N ASP A 531 0.83 -22.73 18.64
CA ASP A 531 2.10 -22.12 19.07
C ASP A 531 1.84 -20.72 19.61
N PHE A 532 1.41 -19.78 18.75
CA PHE A 532 1.00 -18.45 19.20
C PHE A 532 -0.16 -17.87 18.37
N ALA A 533 -0.88 -16.95 19.01
CA ALA A 533 -1.84 -16.04 18.39
C ALA A 533 -1.55 -14.63 18.91
N THR A 534 -1.09 -13.74 18.03
CA THR A 534 -0.66 -12.39 18.41
C THR A 534 -1.53 -11.36 17.70
N ALA A 535 -2.35 -10.65 18.45
CA ALA A 535 -3.04 -9.46 17.99
C ALA A 535 -2.13 -8.23 18.11
N PHE A 536 -2.21 -7.32 17.14
CA PHE A 536 -1.47 -6.07 17.10
C PHE A 536 -2.31 -5.00 16.38
N SER A 537 -1.99 -3.73 16.65
CA SER A 537 -2.71 -2.62 16.01
C SER A 537 -2.10 -2.31 14.64
N PRO A 538 -2.92 -2.16 13.58
CA PRO A 538 -2.46 -1.68 12.30
C PRO A 538 -1.89 -0.27 12.38
N THR A 539 -0.97 0.06 11.47
CA THR A 539 -0.37 1.39 11.37
C THR A 539 -1.35 2.36 10.68
N LYS A 540 -2.26 2.94 11.46
CA LYS A 540 -3.36 3.77 10.91
C LYS A 540 -2.92 4.95 10.04
N LYS A 541 -1.79 5.58 10.39
CA LYS A 541 -1.24 6.76 9.69
C LYS A 541 -0.87 6.50 8.23
N SER A 542 -0.46 5.27 7.95
CA SER A 542 -0.05 4.77 6.64
C SER A 542 -0.03 3.23 6.71
N PRO A 543 -1.02 2.53 6.11
CA PRO A 543 -1.25 1.10 6.33
C PRO A 543 -0.06 0.17 6.03
N LEU A 544 0.86 0.59 5.18
CA LEU A 544 2.01 -0.21 4.73
C LEU A 544 3.34 0.19 5.40
N GLY A 545 3.36 1.31 6.14
CA GLY A 545 4.55 1.78 6.84
C GLY A 545 4.65 3.30 6.90
N THR A 546 5.41 3.80 7.87
CA THR A 546 5.59 5.25 8.12
C THR A 546 7.00 5.69 7.79
N PHE A 547 7.18 6.94 7.37
CA PHE A 547 8.50 7.52 7.13
C PHE A 547 8.79 8.61 8.17
N ALA A 548 9.92 8.51 8.87
CA ALA A 548 10.32 9.48 9.87
C ALA A 548 11.85 9.58 9.98
N GLY A 549 12.37 10.81 10.03
CA GLY A 549 13.80 11.05 10.24
C GLY A 549 14.72 10.51 9.13
N GLY A 550 14.19 10.29 7.93
CA GLY A 550 14.93 9.65 6.83
C GLY A 550 14.84 8.13 6.81
N THR A 551 14.11 7.52 7.75
CA THR A 551 13.97 6.07 7.87
C THR A 551 12.53 5.64 7.59
N PHE A 552 12.36 4.60 6.78
CA PHE A 552 11.09 3.93 6.56
C PHE A 552 10.88 2.82 7.61
N PHE A 553 9.74 2.86 8.29
CA PHE A 553 9.33 1.84 9.26
C PHE A 553 8.19 1.03 8.63
N GLY A 554 8.48 -0.18 8.17
CA GLY A 554 7.49 -1.07 7.57
C GLY A 554 6.43 -1.50 8.59
N ALA A 555 5.17 -1.54 8.14
CA ALA A 555 4.13 -2.17 8.94
C ALA A 555 4.42 -3.68 9.10
N ARG A 556 3.80 -4.30 10.11
CA ARG A 556 4.07 -5.72 10.40
C ARG A 556 3.70 -6.61 9.21
N GLY A 557 4.67 -7.41 8.78
CA GLY A 557 4.55 -8.30 7.62
C GLY A 557 4.82 -7.62 6.26
N VAL A 558 5.26 -6.35 6.24
CA VAL A 558 5.64 -5.63 5.01
C VAL A 558 7.14 -5.75 4.75
N LEU A 559 7.48 -6.23 3.56
CA LEU A 559 8.84 -6.34 3.02
C LEU A 559 9.10 -5.24 1.99
N LEU A 560 10.27 -4.63 2.04
CA LEU A 560 10.77 -3.77 0.97
C LEU A 560 11.73 -4.54 0.07
N THR A 561 11.59 -4.38 -1.25
CA THR A 561 12.51 -4.96 -2.24
C THR A 561 12.91 -3.93 -3.28
N ASN A 562 14.04 -4.18 -3.96
CA ASN A 562 14.50 -3.34 -5.07
C ASN A 562 14.71 -1.87 -4.68
N TYR A 563 15.12 -1.61 -3.44
CA TYR A 563 15.50 -0.27 -2.96
C TYR A 563 16.87 0.14 -3.54
N ILE A 564 17.13 1.44 -3.60
CA ILE A 564 18.41 1.97 -4.08
C ILE A 564 19.54 1.74 -3.08
N SER A 565 20.78 1.69 -3.56
CA SER A 565 21.96 1.52 -2.71
C SER A 565 22.14 2.64 -1.67
N ALA A 566 21.60 3.84 -1.92
CA ALA A 566 21.66 4.96 -0.97
C ALA A 566 20.74 4.77 0.24
N ASP A 567 19.69 3.95 0.12
CA ASP A 567 18.68 3.74 1.14
C ASP A 567 18.84 2.40 1.87
N GLU A 568 19.94 1.68 1.63
CA GLU A 568 20.20 0.36 2.23
C GLU A 568 20.16 0.35 3.76
N ASN A 569 20.49 1.48 4.38
CA ASN A 569 20.50 1.67 5.83
C ASN A 569 19.28 2.48 6.34
N SER A 570 18.34 2.80 5.45
CA SER A 570 17.27 3.79 5.69
C SER A 570 15.91 3.13 5.95
N PHE A 571 15.88 1.89 6.41
CA PHE A 571 14.62 1.22 6.75
C PHE A 571 14.74 0.21 7.89
N ILE A 572 13.62 0.00 8.57
CA ILE A 572 13.42 -0.99 9.63
C ILE A 572 12.13 -1.73 9.32
N LEU A 573 12.18 -3.07 9.32
CA LEU A 573 11.02 -3.90 9.02
C LEU A 573 10.59 -4.66 10.28
N THR A 574 9.31 -5.01 10.32
CA THR A 574 8.72 -5.85 11.37
C THR A 574 8.17 -7.09 10.70
N PRO A 575 8.77 -8.28 10.86
CA PRO A 575 8.29 -9.49 10.22
C PRO A 575 6.98 -9.98 10.88
N ILE A 576 6.33 -11.01 10.31
CA ILE A 576 5.06 -11.55 10.80
C ILE A 576 5.16 -11.99 12.28
N GLU A 577 6.31 -12.47 12.72
CA GLU A 577 6.62 -12.86 14.10
C GLU A 577 6.62 -11.69 15.08
N GLY A 578 6.83 -10.47 14.57
CA GLY A 578 7.12 -9.29 15.37
C GLY A 578 8.61 -9.12 15.64
N GLY A 579 8.96 -8.10 16.43
CA GLY A 579 10.35 -7.65 16.56
C GLY A 579 10.76 -6.73 15.41
N THR A 580 11.96 -6.17 15.49
CA THR A 580 12.49 -5.27 14.47
C THR A 580 13.67 -5.93 13.77
N LYS A 581 13.71 -5.80 12.45
CA LYS A 581 14.79 -6.27 11.59
C LYS A 581 15.41 -5.07 10.88
N GLU A 582 16.72 -4.94 11.08
CA GLU A 582 17.54 -3.87 10.52
C GLU A 582 18.66 -4.51 9.72
N ARG A 583 18.96 -3.95 8.55
CA ARG A 583 20.11 -4.42 7.79
C ARG A 583 21.41 -4.10 8.52
N PRO A 584 22.42 -4.97 8.44
CA PRO A 584 23.78 -4.59 8.82
C PRO A 584 24.21 -3.33 8.06
N THR A 585 24.82 -2.38 8.75
CA THR A 585 25.16 -1.09 8.17
C THR A 585 26.12 -1.26 6.98
N ALA A 586 25.67 -0.93 5.77
CA ALA A 586 26.52 -0.86 4.60
C ALA A 586 27.27 0.49 4.57
N ILE A 587 28.58 0.46 4.32
CA ILE A 587 29.42 1.64 4.16
C ILE A 587 30.12 1.60 2.80
N THR A 588 30.31 2.77 2.20
CA THR A 588 31.04 2.92 0.93
C THR A 588 32.49 3.32 1.19
N LEU A 589 33.42 2.54 0.62
CA LEU A 589 34.81 2.92 0.48
C LEU A 589 35.08 3.34 -0.97
N GLU A 590 35.55 4.56 -1.17
CA GLU A 590 35.84 5.11 -2.49
C GLU A 590 37.29 5.61 -2.61
N ILE A 591 37.94 5.29 -3.73
CA ILE A 591 39.22 5.88 -4.14
C ILE A 591 38.97 6.80 -5.35
N THR A 592 39.35 8.08 -5.23
CA THR A 592 39.09 9.12 -6.24
C THR A 592 40.39 9.69 -6.84
N ASN A 593 40.26 10.53 -7.87
CA ASN A 593 41.37 11.12 -8.64
C ASN A 593 42.22 10.05 -9.38
N LEU A 594 41.53 9.03 -9.90
CA LEU A 594 42.09 7.95 -10.70
C LEU A 594 42.16 8.33 -12.18
N VAL A 595 43.05 7.67 -12.91
CA VAL A 595 43.06 7.62 -14.37
C VAL A 595 42.53 6.25 -14.78
N GLY A 596 41.31 6.24 -15.29
CA GLY A 596 40.63 5.07 -15.83
C GLY A 596 39.92 5.41 -17.14
N THR A 597 39.87 4.45 -18.06
CA THR A 597 39.27 4.62 -19.39
C THR A 597 38.37 3.43 -19.76
N ASP A 598 38.94 2.29 -20.13
CA ASP A 598 38.20 1.06 -20.45
C ASP A 598 39.07 -0.20 -20.35
N GLU A 599 38.45 -1.39 -20.44
CA GLU A 599 39.13 -2.69 -20.37
C GLU A 599 40.05 -3.00 -21.57
N THR A 600 39.97 -2.22 -22.65
CA THR A 600 40.80 -2.39 -23.86
C THR A 600 42.13 -1.65 -23.73
N THR A 601 42.26 -0.68 -22.82
CA THR A 601 43.53 0.03 -22.62
C THR A 601 44.38 -0.62 -21.53
N SER A 602 45.70 -0.61 -21.75
CA SER A 602 46.67 -1.12 -20.79
C SER A 602 47.34 -0.02 -19.96
N THR A 603 46.86 1.23 -20.08
CA THR A 603 47.49 2.44 -19.52
C THR A 603 46.80 2.98 -18.27
N ASP A 604 45.67 2.39 -17.85
CA ASP A 604 44.95 2.82 -16.64
C ASP A 604 45.72 2.55 -15.34
N ASP A 605 45.32 3.25 -14.29
CA ASP A 605 45.81 3.01 -12.93
C ASP A 605 45.47 1.59 -12.46
N ILE A 606 46.22 1.10 -11.48
CA ILE A 606 45.91 -0.12 -10.74
C ILE A 606 45.63 0.28 -9.31
N VAL A 607 44.43 -0.04 -8.83
CA VAL A 607 43.98 0.25 -7.47
C VAL A 607 43.94 -1.05 -6.68
N GLY A 608 44.54 -1.04 -5.50
CA GLY A 608 44.45 -2.12 -4.53
C GLY A 608 44.27 -1.57 -3.13
N VAL A 609 43.20 -1.96 -2.46
CA VAL A 609 42.93 -1.63 -1.07
C VAL A 609 42.89 -2.93 -0.27
N PHE A 610 43.83 -3.06 0.64
CA PHE A 610 44.10 -4.31 1.34
C PHE A 610 43.91 -4.15 2.85
N ARG A 611 43.33 -5.17 3.49
CA ARG A 611 43.20 -5.24 4.94
C ARG A 611 44.57 -5.32 5.61
N LEU A 612 44.71 -4.66 6.75
CA LEU A 612 45.91 -4.70 7.58
C LEU A 612 45.64 -5.50 8.85
N THR A 613 46.68 -6.15 9.37
CA THR A 613 46.64 -6.89 10.65
C THR A 613 46.33 -5.99 11.84
N THR A 614 46.81 -4.74 11.82
CA THR A 614 46.53 -3.68 12.80
C THR A 614 46.66 -2.31 12.13
N SER A 615 46.35 -1.23 12.87
CA SER A 615 46.68 0.13 12.42
C SER A 615 48.16 0.25 12.05
N GLY A 616 48.45 0.65 10.81
CA GLY A 616 49.82 0.77 10.28
C GLY A 616 50.57 -0.56 10.10
N GLY A 617 49.91 -1.70 10.26
CA GLY A 617 50.51 -3.03 10.20
C GLY A 617 50.82 -3.52 8.77
N ASP A 618 51.10 -4.81 8.67
CA ASP A 618 51.29 -5.51 7.40
C ASP A 618 49.95 -5.89 6.76
N ILE A 619 49.95 -6.08 5.44
CA ILE A 619 48.79 -6.61 4.71
C ILE A 619 48.47 -8.00 5.26
N ASN A 620 47.22 -8.21 5.68
CA ASN A 620 46.79 -9.49 6.21
C ASN A 620 46.62 -10.50 5.07
N LYS A 621 47.67 -11.25 4.76
CA LYS A 621 47.65 -12.28 3.71
C LYS A 621 47.09 -13.62 4.18
N ALA A 622 47.15 -13.89 5.48
CA ALA A 622 46.56 -15.05 6.13
C ALA A 622 45.17 -14.70 6.67
N GLU A 623 44.34 -14.08 5.83
CA GLU A 623 42.97 -13.71 6.23
C GLU A 623 42.09 -14.94 6.39
N TYR A 624 42.25 -15.90 5.48
CA TYR A 624 41.62 -17.21 5.51
C TYR A 624 42.64 -18.29 5.15
N ASP A 625 42.59 -19.43 5.82
CA ASP A 625 43.32 -20.62 5.38
C ASP A 625 42.46 -21.38 4.36
N CYS A 626 43.05 -21.90 3.28
CA CYS A 626 42.35 -22.81 2.39
C CYS A 626 41.94 -24.10 3.12
N SER A 627 40.74 -24.62 2.82
CA SER A 627 40.34 -25.95 3.31
C SER A 627 41.23 -27.05 2.71
N GLY A 628 41.65 -26.86 1.46
CA GLY A 628 42.49 -27.77 0.70
C GLY A 628 41.70 -28.89 0.04
N GLY A 629 42.27 -29.45 -1.03
CA GLY A 629 41.67 -30.55 -1.80
C GLY A 629 41.04 -30.12 -3.12
N GLU A 630 40.99 -28.83 -3.42
CA GLU A 630 40.66 -28.33 -4.75
C GLU A 630 41.77 -28.72 -5.76
N SER A 631 41.32 -29.11 -6.95
CA SER A 631 42.17 -29.48 -8.08
C SER A 631 42.35 -28.30 -9.03
N ILE A 632 43.40 -28.38 -9.86
CA ILE A 632 43.59 -27.43 -10.95
C ILE A 632 42.37 -27.47 -11.88
N GLY A 633 41.81 -26.29 -12.17
CA GLY A 633 40.60 -26.14 -12.99
C GLY A 633 39.29 -26.07 -12.20
N ASP A 634 39.33 -26.27 -10.87
CA ASP A 634 38.12 -26.11 -10.06
C ASP A 634 37.57 -24.67 -10.16
N THR A 635 36.25 -24.54 -10.12
CA THR A 635 35.54 -23.26 -10.24
C THR A 635 35.11 -22.69 -8.90
N THR A 636 35.51 -23.33 -7.81
CA THR A 636 35.22 -22.90 -6.43
C THR A 636 36.45 -23.05 -5.56
N ILE A 637 36.61 -22.20 -4.55
CA ILE A 637 37.63 -22.32 -3.52
C ILE A 637 36.96 -22.29 -2.15
N ALA A 638 37.18 -23.31 -1.32
CA ALA A 638 36.71 -23.36 0.05
C ALA A 638 37.81 -22.93 1.03
N VAL A 639 37.41 -22.14 2.03
CA VAL A 639 38.24 -21.72 3.17
C VAL A 639 37.84 -22.46 4.44
N SER A 640 38.73 -22.52 5.42
CA SER A 640 38.58 -23.33 6.63
C SER A 640 37.56 -22.76 7.64
N SER A 641 37.21 -21.49 7.51
CA SER A 641 36.23 -20.77 8.33
C SER A 641 35.11 -20.15 7.49
N SER A 642 34.02 -19.74 8.12
CA SER A 642 33.02 -18.90 7.47
C SER A 642 33.64 -17.57 7.02
N ILE A 643 33.32 -17.15 5.80
CA ILE A 643 33.70 -15.87 5.24
C ILE A 643 32.96 -14.77 6.02
N ALA A 644 33.70 -13.76 6.50
CA ALA A 644 33.12 -12.69 7.30
C ALA A 644 32.19 -11.81 6.45
N GLN A 645 31.11 -11.30 7.05
CA GLN A 645 30.13 -10.43 6.36
C GLN A 645 30.74 -9.16 5.76
N ASP A 646 31.82 -8.65 6.37
CA ASP A 646 32.51 -7.46 5.89
C ASP A 646 33.37 -7.72 4.63
N VAL A 647 33.48 -8.96 4.15
CA VAL A 647 34.11 -9.27 2.87
C VAL A 647 33.23 -8.75 1.73
N PRO A 648 33.75 -7.92 0.82
CA PRO A 648 32.94 -7.36 -0.27
C PRO A 648 32.48 -8.45 -1.24
N GLY A 649 31.50 -8.13 -2.08
CA GLY A 649 31.19 -8.95 -3.26
C GLY A 649 30.42 -10.24 -2.99
N LYS A 650 29.68 -10.36 -1.88
CA LYS A 650 28.86 -11.55 -1.53
C LYS A 650 28.04 -12.05 -2.74
N THR A 651 27.35 -11.13 -3.42
CA THR A 651 26.52 -11.42 -4.60
C THR A 651 27.01 -10.76 -5.90
N SER A 652 27.82 -9.70 -5.81
CA SER A 652 28.33 -8.96 -6.98
C SER A 652 29.70 -9.44 -7.47
N GLY A 653 30.35 -10.31 -6.71
CA GLY A 653 31.69 -10.80 -7.00
C GLY A 653 32.77 -9.78 -6.65
N GLY A 654 34.02 -10.20 -6.82
CA GLY A 654 35.19 -9.41 -6.44
C GLY A 654 36.47 -10.11 -6.83
N VAL A 655 37.57 -9.75 -6.17
CA VAL A 655 38.87 -10.37 -6.42
C VAL A 655 39.37 -10.95 -5.12
N LEU A 656 39.86 -12.18 -5.19
CA LEU A 656 40.60 -12.81 -4.11
C LEU A 656 42.04 -13.04 -4.56
N MET A 657 42.93 -13.13 -3.59
CA MET A 657 44.34 -13.43 -3.79
C MET A 657 44.62 -14.78 -3.13
N LEU A 658 44.91 -15.79 -3.95
CA LEU A 658 45.35 -17.11 -3.48
C LEU A 658 46.87 -17.08 -3.33
N VAL A 659 47.37 -17.50 -2.17
CA VAL A 659 48.79 -17.55 -1.83
C VAL A 659 49.20 -19.01 -1.74
N ASP A 660 49.94 -19.47 -2.75
CA ASP A 660 50.58 -20.79 -2.75
C ASP A 660 51.80 -20.73 -1.83
N ASP A 661 51.67 -21.32 -0.64
CA ASP A 661 52.71 -21.26 0.39
C ASP A 661 53.10 -22.63 0.98
N PRO A 662 53.74 -23.51 0.19
CA PRO A 662 54.17 -24.80 0.71
C PRO A 662 55.37 -24.71 1.68
N ALA A 663 55.96 -23.52 1.94
CA ALA A 663 57.12 -23.34 2.87
C ALA A 663 57.60 -21.88 3.12
N GLY A 664 56.79 -20.83 2.92
CA GLY A 664 57.19 -19.41 3.10
C GLY A 664 57.74 -18.71 1.84
N THR A 665 57.49 -19.24 0.63
CA THR A 665 57.92 -18.62 -0.64
C THR A 665 56.82 -17.80 -1.32
N GLY A 666 55.55 -18.06 -1.00
CA GLY A 666 54.34 -17.26 -1.27
C GLY A 666 54.12 -16.76 -2.71
N THR A 667 53.77 -17.64 -3.65
CA THR A 667 53.33 -17.19 -4.99
C THR A 667 51.88 -16.72 -4.94
N GLU A 668 51.60 -15.50 -5.39
CA GLU A 668 50.24 -14.94 -5.39
C GLU A 668 49.54 -15.08 -6.75
N TYR A 669 48.32 -15.59 -6.73
CA TYR A 669 47.42 -15.67 -7.88
C TYR A 669 46.21 -14.76 -7.67
N ARG A 670 46.00 -13.83 -8.60
CA ARG A 670 44.83 -12.95 -8.59
C ARG A 670 43.66 -13.66 -9.28
N LEU A 671 42.60 -13.97 -8.54
CA LEU A 671 41.41 -14.65 -9.07
C LEU A 671 40.19 -13.77 -8.90
N ARG A 672 39.35 -13.66 -9.93
CA ARG A 672 38.04 -13.03 -9.81
C ARG A 672 37.00 -14.06 -9.41
N TYR A 673 36.17 -13.72 -8.43
CA TYR A 673 35.01 -14.50 -8.01
C TYR A 673 33.71 -13.79 -8.38
N SER A 674 32.65 -14.56 -8.56
CA SER A 674 31.30 -14.09 -8.90
C SER A 674 30.41 -13.93 -7.68
N SER A 675 30.64 -14.73 -6.63
CA SER A 675 29.92 -14.68 -5.36
C SER A 675 30.67 -15.47 -4.29
N TRP A 676 30.24 -15.35 -3.05
CA TRP A 676 30.62 -16.27 -1.98
C TRP A 676 29.43 -16.59 -1.09
N SER A 677 29.45 -17.77 -0.48
CA SER A 677 28.47 -18.19 0.52
C SER A 677 29.13 -19.09 1.54
N SER A 678 28.75 -18.91 2.81
CA SER A 678 29.30 -19.68 3.93
C SER A 678 30.83 -19.63 3.96
N SER A 679 31.52 -20.69 3.52
CA SER A 679 32.98 -20.81 3.50
C SER A 679 33.53 -21.02 2.08
N THR A 680 32.77 -20.74 1.03
CA THR A 680 33.14 -21.05 -0.36
C THR A 680 32.99 -19.83 -1.27
N PHE A 681 34.05 -19.52 -2.02
CA PHE A 681 34.03 -18.58 -3.13
C PHE A 681 33.69 -19.32 -4.42
N THR A 682 32.74 -18.79 -5.19
CA THR A 682 32.44 -19.24 -6.56
C THR A 682 33.20 -18.36 -7.52
N LEU A 683 34.10 -18.94 -8.33
CA LEU A 683 34.97 -18.19 -9.22
C LEU A 683 34.21 -17.69 -10.47
N ALA A 684 34.65 -16.56 -11.04
CA ALA A 684 34.12 -16.03 -12.29
C ALA A 684 34.79 -16.72 -13.49
N ASN A 685 34.64 -18.05 -13.54
CA ASN A 685 35.33 -18.92 -14.48
C ASN A 685 34.81 -18.77 -15.92
N ILE A 686 35.73 -18.83 -16.88
CA ILE A 686 35.42 -18.96 -18.31
C ILE A 686 36.26 -20.11 -18.84
N ASP A 687 35.60 -21.21 -19.23
CA ASP A 687 36.25 -22.40 -19.77
C ASP A 687 36.25 -22.42 -21.30
N ILE A 688 37.44 -22.50 -21.89
CA ILE A 688 37.69 -22.60 -23.32
C ILE A 688 38.34 -23.96 -23.58
N THR A 689 37.49 -24.98 -23.72
CA THR A 689 37.92 -26.37 -23.93
C THR A 689 38.83 -26.58 -25.15
N SER A 690 38.76 -25.71 -26.17
CA SER A 690 39.62 -25.76 -27.35
C SER A 690 39.63 -24.40 -28.05
N ALA A 691 40.68 -23.61 -27.85
CA ALA A 691 40.75 -22.23 -28.34
C ALA A 691 40.71 -22.11 -29.89
N ASP A 692 39.96 -21.13 -30.39
CA ASP A 692 39.79 -20.84 -31.82
C ASP A 692 41.08 -20.48 -32.59
N ALA A 693 40.96 -20.50 -33.92
CA ALA A 693 42.01 -20.08 -34.85
C ALA A 693 42.39 -18.60 -34.64
N GLY A 694 43.68 -18.33 -34.46
CA GLY A 694 44.21 -17.00 -34.15
C GLY A 694 44.87 -16.91 -32.76
N THR A 695 44.57 -17.86 -31.88
CA THR A 695 45.25 -18.03 -30.59
C THR A 695 46.75 -18.28 -30.78
N ASN A 696 47.57 -17.51 -30.05
CA ASN A 696 49.02 -17.55 -30.09
C ASN A 696 49.60 -17.25 -28.69
N THR A 697 50.91 -17.10 -28.56
CA THR A 697 51.60 -16.93 -27.26
C THR A 697 51.16 -15.72 -26.44
N THR A 698 50.57 -14.69 -27.05
CA THR A 698 50.14 -13.44 -26.38
C THR A 698 48.66 -13.13 -26.53
N THR A 699 47.93 -13.91 -27.32
CA THR A 699 46.53 -13.62 -27.66
C THR A 699 45.73 -14.89 -27.61
N ILE A 700 44.54 -14.81 -27.02
CA ILE A 700 43.54 -15.89 -27.07
C ILE A 700 42.37 -15.39 -27.89
N VAL A 701 41.96 -16.19 -28.86
CA VAL A 701 40.79 -15.97 -29.70
C VAL A 701 39.80 -17.08 -29.38
N GLU A 702 38.56 -16.71 -29.08
CA GLU A 702 37.45 -17.64 -28.86
C GLU A 702 36.13 -16.89 -29.05
N SER A 703 35.28 -17.35 -29.97
CA SER A 703 34.06 -16.64 -30.34
C SER A 703 33.07 -16.50 -29.17
N GLY A 704 32.85 -15.27 -28.70
CA GLY A 704 31.85 -14.89 -27.70
C GLY A 704 32.25 -15.12 -26.24
N ALA A 705 33.35 -15.84 -25.98
CA ALA A 705 33.74 -16.27 -24.64
C ALA A 705 34.14 -15.10 -23.72
N PHE A 706 34.60 -13.98 -24.27
CA PHE A 706 35.17 -12.88 -23.48
C PHE A 706 34.21 -11.74 -23.17
N THR A 707 32.91 -11.93 -23.40
CA THR A 707 31.88 -10.93 -23.07
C THR A 707 31.95 -10.47 -21.60
N ASN A 708 32.29 -11.40 -20.70
CA ASN A 708 32.41 -11.15 -19.25
C ASN A 708 33.86 -11.17 -18.74
N ALA A 709 34.85 -11.25 -19.62
CA ALA A 709 36.26 -11.19 -19.22
C ALA A 709 36.64 -9.77 -18.80
N LYS A 710 37.60 -9.67 -17.87
CA LYS A 710 38.08 -8.41 -17.32
C LYS A 710 39.61 -8.36 -17.35
N ARG A 711 40.17 -7.16 -17.42
CA ARG A 711 41.61 -6.96 -17.27
C ARG A 711 42.07 -7.45 -15.90
N GLY A 712 43.16 -8.20 -15.90
CA GLY A 712 43.73 -8.85 -14.73
C GLY A 712 43.12 -10.22 -14.38
N ASP A 713 42.14 -10.72 -15.14
CA ASP A 713 41.67 -12.10 -14.98
C ASP A 713 42.84 -13.06 -15.16
N LEU A 714 42.95 -14.06 -14.27
CA LEU A 714 43.94 -15.12 -14.39
C LEU A 714 43.60 -15.97 -15.62
N VAL A 715 44.62 -16.41 -16.33
CA VAL A 715 44.54 -17.35 -17.44
C VAL A 715 45.41 -18.55 -17.10
N TYR A 716 44.83 -19.73 -17.12
CA TYR A 716 45.55 -21.00 -17.00
C TYR A 716 45.39 -21.80 -18.30
N ASN A 717 46.50 -22.23 -18.88
CA ASN A 717 46.49 -23.14 -20.03
C ASN A 717 46.84 -24.55 -19.53
N HIS A 718 45.87 -25.47 -19.62
CA HIS A 718 46.00 -26.84 -19.13
C HIS A 718 47.06 -27.63 -19.89
N ASP A 719 47.10 -27.50 -21.21
CA ASP A 719 48.05 -28.21 -22.08
C ASP A 719 49.50 -27.75 -21.91
N ARG A 720 49.69 -26.52 -21.43
CA ARG A 720 51.01 -25.92 -21.20
C ARG A 720 51.42 -25.88 -19.73
N SER A 721 50.48 -26.12 -18.82
CA SER A 721 50.65 -25.97 -17.36
C SER A 721 51.28 -24.61 -17.01
N ALA A 722 50.70 -23.54 -17.54
CA ALA A 722 51.26 -22.19 -17.46
C ALA A 722 50.19 -21.15 -17.13
N VAL A 723 50.57 -20.16 -16.31
CA VAL A 723 49.71 -19.06 -15.88
C VAL A 723 50.07 -17.78 -16.62
N SER A 724 49.04 -17.02 -17.00
CA SER A 724 49.13 -15.65 -17.51
C SER A 724 47.98 -14.80 -16.96
N TYR A 725 47.90 -13.54 -17.37
CA TYR A 725 46.84 -12.62 -16.98
C TYR A 725 46.36 -11.82 -18.18
N VAL A 726 45.06 -11.56 -18.24
CA VAL A 726 44.47 -10.67 -19.25
C VAL A 726 45.02 -9.25 -19.05
N THR A 727 45.58 -8.68 -20.10
CA THR A 727 46.10 -7.30 -20.10
C THR A 727 45.21 -6.30 -20.82
N THR A 728 44.46 -6.76 -21.82
CA THR A 728 43.41 -6.02 -22.52
C THR A 728 42.32 -6.99 -22.96
N VAL A 729 41.07 -6.54 -22.92
CA VAL A 729 39.93 -7.24 -23.52
C VAL A 729 39.64 -6.56 -24.85
N ASP A 730 40.12 -7.14 -25.95
CA ASP A 730 40.11 -6.48 -27.26
C ASP A 730 38.71 -6.52 -27.91
N SER A 731 37.93 -7.58 -27.63
CA SER A 731 36.52 -7.73 -28.00
C SER A 731 35.89 -8.90 -27.24
N ALA A 732 34.59 -9.16 -27.44
CA ALA A 732 33.94 -10.38 -26.96
C ALA A 732 34.57 -11.69 -27.49
N ASN A 733 35.42 -11.60 -28.53
CA ASN A 733 36.05 -12.75 -29.18
C ASN A 733 37.55 -12.85 -28.97
N GLN A 734 38.19 -11.86 -28.33
CA GLN A 734 39.64 -11.80 -28.24
C GLN A 734 40.13 -11.08 -26.99
N VAL A 735 41.15 -11.66 -26.34
CA VAL A 735 41.91 -11.03 -25.24
C VAL A 735 43.42 -11.11 -25.50
N THR A 736 44.16 -10.15 -24.96
CA THR A 736 45.63 -10.15 -24.97
C THR A 736 46.17 -10.40 -23.57
N ILE A 737 47.17 -11.27 -23.44
CA ILE A 737 47.66 -11.79 -22.15
C ILE A 737 49.15 -11.47 -21.89
N SER A 738 49.53 -11.40 -20.62
CA SER A 738 50.94 -11.26 -20.19
C SER A 738 51.16 -11.86 -18.79
N PRO A 739 52.26 -12.62 -18.56
CA PRO A 739 53.34 -12.95 -19.50
C PRO A 739 52.89 -13.87 -20.65
N ALA A 740 53.63 -13.88 -21.76
CA ALA A 740 53.32 -14.76 -22.89
C ALA A 740 53.43 -16.25 -22.50
N ILE A 741 52.44 -17.06 -22.86
CA ILE A 741 52.47 -18.51 -22.62
C ILE A 741 53.25 -19.19 -23.74
N SER A 742 54.39 -19.78 -23.41
CA SER A 742 55.26 -20.44 -24.39
C SER A 742 54.57 -21.67 -24.98
N GLY A 743 54.52 -21.74 -26.31
CA GLY A 743 53.92 -22.87 -27.03
C GLY A 743 52.40 -22.84 -27.15
N GLN A 744 51.71 -21.84 -26.60
CA GLN A 744 50.25 -21.70 -26.73
C GLN A 744 49.81 -21.57 -28.21
N THR A 745 48.77 -22.30 -28.59
CA THR A 745 48.27 -22.37 -29.98
C THR A 745 46.75 -22.65 -30.04
N THR A 746 46.18 -22.58 -31.24
CA THR A 746 44.82 -23.09 -31.55
C THR A 746 44.63 -24.53 -31.04
N GLY A 747 43.48 -24.79 -30.41
CA GLY A 747 43.08 -26.09 -29.89
C GLY A 747 43.54 -26.40 -28.47
N ASP A 748 44.34 -25.51 -27.84
CA ASP A 748 44.70 -25.66 -26.42
C ASP A 748 43.46 -25.42 -25.53
N HIS A 749 43.37 -26.15 -24.41
CA HIS A 749 42.40 -25.95 -23.34
C HIS A 749 42.87 -24.84 -22.39
N ILE A 750 42.10 -23.75 -22.33
CA ILE A 750 42.42 -22.55 -21.58
C ILE A 750 41.24 -22.17 -20.68
N GLU A 751 41.51 -21.87 -19.42
CA GLU A 751 40.51 -21.41 -18.47
C GLU A 751 40.91 -20.07 -17.86
N LEU A 752 39.93 -19.18 -17.70
CA LEU A 752 40.09 -17.95 -16.93
C LEU A 752 39.52 -18.13 -15.53
N ASN A 753 40.19 -17.53 -14.54
CA ASN A 753 39.77 -17.53 -13.12
C ASN A 753 39.36 -18.91 -12.59
N CYS A 754 40.07 -19.98 -12.97
CA CYS A 754 39.98 -21.26 -12.26
C CYS A 754 41.05 -21.34 -11.17
N VAL A 755 40.98 -22.37 -10.33
CA VAL A 755 42.06 -22.68 -9.39
C VAL A 755 43.31 -23.11 -10.20
N PRO A 756 44.45 -22.38 -10.10
CA PRO A 756 45.63 -22.63 -10.95
C PRO A 756 46.60 -23.66 -10.35
N ILE A 757 46.36 -24.13 -9.13
CA ILE A 757 47.22 -25.04 -8.36
C ILE A 757 46.38 -26.13 -7.68
N VAL A 758 47.02 -27.14 -7.12
CA VAL A 758 46.34 -28.05 -6.17
C VAL A 758 46.47 -27.43 -4.79
N THR A 759 45.35 -27.03 -4.19
CA THR A 759 45.35 -26.35 -2.89
C THR A 759 45.54 -27.34 -1.74
N THR A 760 46.16 -26.85 -0.68
CA THR A 760 46.38 -27.54 0.58
C THR A 760 45.98 -26.64 1.74
N SER A 761 45.88 -27.20 2.94
CA SER A 761 45.61 -26.41 4.15
C SER A 761 46.80 -25.54 4.61
N SER A 762 47.88 -25.48 3.84
CA SER A 762 49.02 -24.57 4.08
C SER A 762 48.97 -23.34 3.19
N ASP A 763 48.00 -23.29 2.25
CA ASP A 763 47.81 -22.15 1.36
C ASP A 763 46.86 -21.15 2.02
N ASP A 764 47.16 -19.86 1.83
CA ASP A 764 46.38 -18.76 2.37
C ASP A 764 45.54 -18.08 1.29
N LEU A 765 44.48 -17.43 1.72
CA LEU A 765 43.60 -16.63 0.88
C LEU A 765 43.27 -15.32 1.59
N TYR A 766 43.31 -14.22 0.84
CA TYR A 766 42.84 -12.93 1.33
C TYR A 766 42.05 -12.16 0.28
N VAL A 767 41.12 -11.33 0.75
CA VAL A 767 40.20 -10.58 -0.12
C VAL A 767 40.47 -9.09 0.03
N PRO A 768 41.07 -8.44 -0.99
CA PRO A 768 41.14 -7.00 -1.05
C PRO A 768 39.76 -6.36 -1.02
N LEU A 769 39.63 -5.23 -0.31
CA LEU A 769 38.39 -4.45 -0.29
C LEU A 769 38.06 -3.87 -1.68
N ILE A 770 39.11 -3.51 -2.42
CA ILE A 770 39.09 -3.07 -3.83
C ILE A 770 40.34 -3.62 -4.50
N HIS A 771 40.25 -4.27 -5.67
CA HIS A 771 41.42 -4.60 -6.46
C HIS A 771 41.12 -4.68 -7.96
N GLY A 772 41.46 -3.64 -8.71
CA GLY A 772 41.13 -3.60 -10.13
C GLY A 772 41.74 -2.44 -10.91
N TYR A 773 41.31 -2.34 -12.15
CA TYR A 773 41.63 -1.28 -13.09
C TYR A 773 40.41 -0.38 -13.23
N PRO A 774 40.50 0.92 -12.93
CA PRO A 774 39.36 1.81 -13.03
C PRO A 774 39.03 2.09 -14.51
N THR A 775 37.74 2.21 -14.80
CA THR A 775 37.23 2.69 -16.09
C THR A 775 36.82 4.16 -16.04
N THR A 776 36.84 4.77 -14.85
CA THR A 776 36.50 6.18 -14.60
C THR A 776 37.49 6.82 -13.63
N SER A 777 37.19 8.03 -13.15
CA SER A 777 38.04 8.77 -12.20
C SER A 777 37.90 8.34 -10.73
N SER A 778 37.02 7.37 -10.43
CA SER A 778 36.90 6.76 -9.10
C SER A 778 36.58 5.27 -9.16
N MET A 779 36.80 4.58 -8.04
CA MET A 779 36.42 3.19 -7.85
C MET A 779 35.93 3.02 -6.42
N SER A 780 34.78 2.38 -6.26
CA SER A 780 34.14 2.17 -4.96
C SER A 780 33.84 0.70 -4.69
N SER A 781 33.65 0.38 -3.42
CA SER A 781 33.18 -0.92 -2.93
C SER A 781 32.24 -0.70 -1.75
N SER A 782 31.12 -1.43 -1.73
CA SER A 782 30.17 -1.47 -0.61
C SER A 782 30.58 -2.59 0.34
N ILE A 783 30.64 -2.28 1.63
CA ILE A 783 31.14 -3.16 2.69
C ILE A 783 30.13 -3.15 3.83
N VAL A 784 29.76 -4.33 4.33
CA VAL A 784 29.00 -4.43 5.57
C VAL A 784 29.92 -4.13 6.75
N TYR A 785 29.62 -3.10 7.53
CA TYR A 785 30.42 -2.70 8.68
C TYR A 785 30.08 -3.56 9.90
N SER A 786 31.01 -4.44 10.27
CA SER A 786 30.93 -5.26 11.50
C SER A 786 31.80 -4.68 12.63
N SER A 787 32.98 -4.16 12.27
CA SER A 787 34.02 -3.71 13.19
C SER A 787 35.00 -2.79 12.45
N THR A 788 35.92 -2.16 13.19
CA THR A 788 36.92 -1.28 12.57
C THR A 788 37.87 -2.07 11.67
N ILE A 789 37.89 -1.74 10.38
CA ILE A 789 38.79 -2.36 9.40
C ILE A 789 39.95 -1.39 9.13
N TYR A 790 41.17 -1.81 9.46
CA TYR A 790 42.38 -1.10 9.05
C TYR A 790 42.75 -1.52 7.63
N PHE A 791 43.06 -0.56 6.77
CA PHE A 791 43.39 -0.85 5.38
C PHE A 791 44.51 0.04 4.84
N ARG A 792 45.16 -0.43 3.78
CA ARG A 792 46.14 0.30 3.00
C ARG A 792 45.67 0.44 1.56
N ALA A 793 45.44 1.67 1.13
CA ALA A 793 45.11 2.00 -0.25
C ALA A 793 46.40 2.23 -1.05
N LYS A 794 46.53 1.54 -2.18
CA LYS A 794 47.70 1.61 -3.07
C LYS A 794 47.23 1.89 -4.49
N VAL A 795 47.83 2.89 -5.12
CA VAL A 795 47.56 3.20 -6.53
C VAL A 795 48.87 3.32 -7.29
N ARG A 796 48.96 2.65 -8.44
CA ARG A 796 50.15 2.60 -9.27
C ARG A 796 49.79 2.73 -10.74
N ASN A 797 50.66 3.38 -11.50
CA ASN A 797 50.57 3.39 -12.96
C ASN A 797 51.98 3.47 -13.56
N THR A 798 52.43 2.35 -14.12
CA THR A 798 53.75 2.22 -14.74
C THR A 798 53.71 2.22 -16.26
N ARG A 799 52.51 2.20 -16.85
CA ARG A 799 52.29 2.02 -18.29
C ARG A 799 51.78 3.27 -18.99
N ALA A 800 51.18 4.22 -18.25
CA ALA A 800 50.79 5.52 -18.80
C ALA A 800 51.99 6.36 -19.25
N THR A 801 51.73 7.27 -20.19
CA THR A 801 52.69 8.29 -20.65
C THR A 801 53.21 9.16 -19.50
N THR A 802 52.31 9.55 -18.59
CA THR A 802 52.66 10.25 -17.34
C THR A 802 52.51 9.27 -16.18
N LYS A 803 53.62 8.60 -15.83
CA LYS A 803 53.66 7.65 -14.73
C LYS A 803 53.51 8.37 -13.40
N ILE A 804 52.83 7.73 -12.46
CA ILE A 804 52.69 8.27 -11.10
C ILE A 804 53.69 7.61 -10.16
N LYS A 805 54.22 8.39 -9.24
CA LYS A 805 54.93 7.83 -8.09
C LYS A 805 53.93 6.95 -7.33
N PRO A 806 54.27 5.71 -6.97
CA PRO A 806 53.36 4.82 -6.25
C PRO A 806 52.74 5.52 -5.04
N PHE A 807 51.42 5.65 -5.04
CA PHE A 807 50.66 6.19 -3.93
C PHE A 807 50.37 5.04 -2.94
N SER A 808 50.56 5.31 -1.66
CA SER A 808 50.24 4.38 -0.57
C SER A 808 49.85 5.19 0.65
N THR A 809 48.68 4.91 1.22
CA THR A 809 48.23 5.51 2.48
C THR A 809 47.50 4.47 3.32
N ASP A 810 47.65 4.57 4.62
CA ASP A 810 46.95 3.73 5.59
C ASP A 810 45.81 4.53 6.20
N ASP A 811 44.67 3.88 6.41
CA ASP A 811 43.50 4.48 7.04
C ASP A 811 42.64 3.37 7.68
N SER A 812 41.47 3.75 8.19
CA SER A 812 40.51 2.83 8.78
C SER A 812 39.06 3.17 8.42
N LEU A 813 38.23 2.13 8.31
CA LEU A 813 36.78 2.24 8.26
C LEU A 813 36.23 2.13 9.69
N THR A 814 35.46 3.12 10.15
CA THR A 814 34.94 3.21 11.53
C THR A 814 33.42 3.35 11.58
N GLY A 815 32.71 2.77 10.61
CA GLY A 815 31.23 2.79 10.55
C GLY A 815 30.66 3.99 9.82
N SER A 816 31.42 4.59 8.92
CA SER A 816 30.94 5.67 8.04
C SER A 816 31.65 5.59 6.69
N ASP A 817 31.01 6.15 5.66
CA ASP A 817 31.58 6.24 4.33
C ASP A 817 32.96 6.90 4.34
N LYS A 818 33.83 6.42 3.46
CA LYS A 818 35.21 6.87 3.38
C LYS A 818 35.62 7.10 1.94
N SER A 819 36.07 8.32 1.63
CA SER A 819 36.67 8.65 0.34
C SER A 819 38.14 9.04 0.52
N ILE A 820 39.01 8.47 -0.31
CA ILE A 820 40.46 8.78 -0.35
C ILE A 820 40.82 9.30 -1.74
N ALA A 821 41.24 10.55 -1.80
CA ALA A 821 41.77 11.14 -3.03
C ALA A 821 43.24 10.77 -3.24
N VAL A 822 43.56 10.22 -4.40
CA VAL A 822 44.95 9.91 -4.78
C VAL A 822 45.71 11.21 -5.03
N VAL A 823 46.89 11.33 -4.40
CA VAL A 823 47.81 12.43 -4.68
C VAL A 823 48.72 12.04 -5.86
N ARG A 824 48.57 12.71 -6.99
CA ARG A 824 49.32 12.41 -8.22
C ARG A 824 50.59 13.25 -8.31
N THR A 825 51.75 12.60 -8.18
CA THR A 825 53.06 13.18 -8.48
C THR A 825 53.71 12.39 -9.61
N GLU A 826 54.20 13.06 -10.65
CA GLU A 826 54.88 12.41 -11.77
C GLU A 826 56.14 11.67 -11.31
N ASP A 827 56.28 10.40 -11.71
CA ASP A 827 57.49 9.61 -11.49
C ASP A 827 58.47 9.80 -12.65
N LYS A 828 59.52 10.59 -12.41
CA LYS A 828 60.59 10.87 -13.39
C LYS A 828 61.71 9.83 -13.39
N GLN A 829 61.68 8.85 -12.49
CA GLN A 829 62.73 7.84 -12.34
C GLN A 829 62.43 6.56 -13.14
N VAL A 830 61.16 6.26 -13.42
CA VAL A 830 60.74 5.08 -14.17
C VAL A 830 60.66 5.43 -15.66
N THR A 831 61.72 5.15 -16.44
CA THR A 831 61.70 5.29 -17.92
C THR A 831 60.87 4.21 -18.60
#